data_AF-A0A1F5V4V5-F1
#
_entry.id   AF-A0A1F5V4V5-F1
#
_cell.length_a   1.000
_cell.length_b   1.000
_cell.length_c   1.000
_cell.angle_alpha   90.00
_cell.angle_beta   90.00
_cell.angle_gamma   90.00
#
_symmetry.space_group_name_H-M   'P 1'
#
loop_
_entity.id
_entity.type
_entity.pdbx_description
1 polymer ?
#
loop_
_entity_poly.entity_id
_entity_poly.type
_entity_poly.pdbx_seq_one_letter_code
_entity_poly.pdbx_strand_id
1 'polypeptide(L)'
;MNRRTIFLLLVFIFIITLRLYTPEADPPADLSWSGGLWFDEGNQCHNARCKLLFNEWYPDEWKDLLYAPLLGYLKYAWFKIAGVGLLQERLVIHFFSILCLIFFYLIVRDTLSFPYDIIALLLLGINYIYLMYNRVGMFETPTIFFAILSLYFLIKARHRPFFLFLSGASAFLIYTFKNLYIPFVPVTFFAYLVFVIFNNKELKLPLKRIIVNAGSILAGIFVVFLIWYTTFYLPNREWILHGAGPFIKSVLFPEDMDKAIDNILRYPLIHYYKRLPIIWAASLLYIPILFRKLLRRTATIAELSFFMLFMAHGLFFSFISYRPIRYFVAAVPPMVFLATLLFEKLSKHTSQPYAYSRIQIFSIYLFDFIWLYLAMYLCFIPLFTLYFGPLAFPRSLLQYLLTTIILIVFARLLYYLYFRYLQKKTAINILLKIAVALLILGSITINMKQYIDWQINKTYKIRDISRKLGVDLKNAYIAGLTSPAFNIENKHKSLFLWENFVNYNEPYKKYPLTHAILGLFNKEIHYHFGKWPEIMNQSYLVDVFNLRNTIFHLYAVREAYIADFTTTDNKTFTLKIINPVKETISTKIRALYLFEPDQQRSQEMPAYSFNGTEELYNISPGENTLEINIPVEFEVPPQSVLLYLETTNMKNIFRYEAEMMKKETGERIKTKEASDGYFVAFDRQRHEKGFLSFGPFIPYRQGFMIVKYKLRYHDIDRNNKNVALFEVSAGHGKKRFAYRHIGAAELVEGQYQFPSLYFMIPDVSELEFRLYVYGGASIDFDSIDIEYYQGKWGLGNGD
;
A
#
# COMPACT_ATOMS: atom_id res chain seq x y z
N MET A 1 -37.20 -24.86 2.49
CA MET A 1 -36.44 -23.81 1.77
C MET A 1 -36.07 -24.34 0.38
N ASN A 2 -36.23 -23.59 -0.72
CA ASN A 2 -35.94 -24.14 -2.05
C ASN A 2 -34.41 -24.33 -2.26
N ARG A 3 -34.01 -25.23 -3.19
CA ARG A 3 -32.58 -25.54 -3.46
C ARG A 3 -31.77 -24.30 -3.82
N ARG A 4 -32.37 -23.34 -4.54
CA ARG A 4 -31.73 -22.06 -4.92
C ARG A 4 -31.40 -21.20 -3.70
N THR A 5 -32.29 -21.08 -2.73
CA THR A 5 -32.08 -20.32 -1.49
C THR A 5 -31.00 -20.96 -0.64
N ILE A 6 -30.99 -22.29 -0.51
CA ILE A 6 -29.90 -23.00 0.19
C ILE A 6 -28.56 -22.68 -0.48
N PHE A 7 -28.47 -22.82 -1.81
CA PHE A 7 -27.25 -22.53 -2.54
C PHE A 7 -26.80 -21.07 -2.40
N LEU A 8 -27.73 -20.13 -2.47
CA LEU A 8 -27.44 -18.71 -2.24
C LEU A 8 -26.88 -18.45 -0.83
N LEU A 9 -27.47 -19.05 0.21
CA LEU A 9 -26.97 -18.92 1.58
C LEU A 9 -25.57 -19.50 1.72
N LEU A 10 -25.29 -20.65 1.10
CA LEU A 10 -23.95 -21.24 1.09
C LEU A 10 -22.93 -20.31 0.42
N VAL A 11 -23.30 -19.68 -0.70
CA VAL A 11 -22.44 -18.68 -1.38
C VAL A 11 -22.19 -17.48 -0.47
N PHE A 12 -23.22 -16.96 0.20
CA PHE A 12 -23.06 -15.86 1.18
C PHE A 12 -22.16 -16.25 2.35
N ILE A 13 -22.40 -17.41 2.97
CA ILE A 13 -21.57 -17.91 4.08
C ILE A 13 -20.11 -18.02 3.62
N PHE A 14 -19.87 -18.58 2.44
CA PHE A 14 -18.53 -18.71 1.88
C PHE A 14 -17.84 -17.33 1.71
N ILE A 15 -18.47 -16.39 1.00
CA ILE A 15 -17.85 -15.07 0.72
C ILE A 15 -17.71 -14.20 1.99
N ILE A 16 -18.60 -14.36 2.97
CA ILE A 16 -18.50 -13.69 4.28
C ILE A 16 -17.33 -14.29 5.07
N THR A 17 -17.20 -15.62 5.07
CA THR A 17 -16.09 -16.32 5.74
C THR A 17 -14.75 -15.86 5.19
N LEU A 18 -14.61 -15.71 3.86
CA LEU A 18 -13.37 -15.21 3.24
C LEU A 18 -12.97 -13.80 3.72
N ARG A 19 -13.91 -12.97 4.19
CA ARG A 19 -13.65 -11.63 4.74
C ARG A 19 -13.32 -11.69 6.23
N LEU A 20 -14.11 -12.44 6.98
CA LEU A 20 -14.00 -12.53 8.43
C LEU A 20 -12.90 -13.47 8.90
N TYR A 21 -12.33 -14.30 8.02
CA TYR A 21 -11.21 -15.15 8.37
C TYR A 21 -9.93 -14.32 8.49
N THR A 22 -9.26 -14.39 9.65
CA THR A 22 -8.01 -13.67 9.97
C THR A 22 -8.04 -12.16 9.69
N PRO A 23 -9.00 -11.42 10.26
CA PRO A 23 -9.28 -10.02 9.92
C PRO A 23 -8.11 -9.06 10.23
N GLU A 24 -7.24 -9.39 11.18
CA GLU A 24 -6.04 -8.60 11.53
C GLU A 24 -4.86 -8.84 10.58
N ALA A 25 -4.92 -9.82 9.67
CA ALA A 25 -3.81 -10.14 8.79
C ALA A 25 -3.51 -8.99 7.83
N ASP A 26 -2.24 -8.72 7.59
CA ASP A 26 -1.79 -7.66 6.71
C ASP A 26 -2.22 -7.91 5.26
N PRO A 27 -2.49 -6.85 4.48
CA PRO A 27 -2.79 -7.01 3.07
C PRO A 27 -1.57 -7.53 2.29
N PRO A 28 -1.74 -8.11 1.10
CA PRO A 28 -0.62 -8.56 0.28
C PRO A 28 0.31 -7.41 -0.10
N ALA A 29 1.62 -7.58 0.11
CA ALA A 29 2.62 -6.54 -0.17
C ALA A 29 2.69 -6.15 -1.67
N ASP A 30 2.33 -7.09 -2.55
CA ASP A 30 2.33 -6.93 -4.00
C ASP A 30 0.99 -6.42 -4.57
N LEU A 31 -0.02 -6.20 -3.73
CA LEU A 31 -1.34 -5.73 -4.17
C LEU A 31 -1.30 -4.28 -4.66
N SER A 32 -0.41 -3.45 -4.11
CA SER A 32 -0.27 -2.04 -4.48
C SER A 32 1.15 -1.54 -4.32
N TRP A 33 1.61 -0.74 -5.29
CA TRP A 33 2.88 -0.01 -5.21
C TRP A 33 2.83 1.14 -4.20
N SER A 34 1.64 1.59 -3.78
CA SER A 34 1.45 2.66 -2.79
C SER A 34 1.45 2.12 -1.36
N GLY A 35 2.16 2.82 -0.45
CA GLY A 35 2.19 2.52 0.98
C GLY A 35 0.85 2.71 1.69
N GLY A 36 -0.07 3.48 1.08
CA GLY A 36 -1.37 3.75 1.70
C GLY A 36 -2.21 2.51 1.98
N LEU A 37 -1.97 1.39 1.28
CA LEU A 37 -2.63 0.12 1.59
C LEU A 37 -2.34 -0.38 3.02
N TRP A 38 -1.19 -0.01 3.60
CA TRP A 38 -0.75 -0.48 4.91
C TRP A 38 -0.91 0.60 5.99
N PHE A 39 -0.77 1.87 5.62
CA PHE A 39 -0.71 2.95 6.60
C PHE A 39 -1.96 3.83 6.63
N ASP A 40 -2.72 3.88 5.53
CA ASP A 40 -3.88 4.77 5.49
C ASP A 40 -4.95 4.32 6.50
N GLU A 41 -5.07 3.02 6.83
CA GLU A 41 -6.08 2.58 7.81
C GLU A 41 -5.91 3.23 9.19
N GLY A 42 -4.66 3.32 9.67
CA GLY A 42 -4.34 4.04 10.90
C GLY A 42 -4.55 5.55 10.78
N ASN A 43 -4.18 6.13 9.64
CA ASN A 43 -4.38 7.56 9.37
C ASN A 43 -5.87 7.94 9.31
N GLN A 44 -6.71 7.03 8.80
CA GLN A 44 -8.15 7.20 8.61
C GLN A 44 -8.99 6.87 9.85
N CYS A 45 -8.37 6.37 10.92
CA CYS A 45 -9.02 6.21 12.22
C CYS A 45 -8.37 7.08 13.31
N HIS A 46 -7.41 7.92 12.93
CA HIS A 46 -6.57 8.68 13.85
C HIS A 46 -7.40 9.59 14.75
N ASN A 47 -8.26 10.45 14.19
CA ASN A 47 -9.10 11.35 14.99
C ASN A 47 -10.10 10.60 15.88
N ALA A 48 -10.72 9.53 15.37
CA ALA A 48 -11.67 8.72 16.14
C ALA A 48 -11.00 8.03 17.35
N ARG A 49 -9.80 7.48 17.14
CA ARG A 49 -8.97 6.90 18.20
C ARG A 49 -8.57 7.97 19.22
N CYS A 50 -8.06 9.12 18.77
CA CYS A 50 -7.61 10.18 19.65
C CYS A 50 -8.76 10.75 20.49
N LYS A 51 -9.98 10.86 19.91
CA LYS A 51 -11.14 11.29 20.68
C LYS A 51 -11.47 10.31 21.80
N LEU A 52 -11.33 9.01 21.57
CA LEU A 52 -11.61 8.01 22.60
C LEU A 52 -10.51 7.91 23.67
N LEU A 53 -9.24 7.96 23.27
CA LEU A 53 -8.11 7.75 24.20
C LEU A 53 -7.69 9.03 24.95
N PHE A 54 -7.83 10.19 24.31
CA PHE A 54 -7.30 11.47 24.81
C PHE A 54 -8.38 12.55 24.96
N ASN A 55 -9.64 12.22 24.69
CA ASN A 55 -10.78 13.15 24.70
C ASN A 55 -10.67 14.33 23.70
N GLU A 56 -9.75 14.25 22.74
CA GLU A 56 -9.47 15.29 21.74
C GLU A 56 -9.65 14.75 20.32
N TRP A 57 -10.44 15.43 19.49
CA TRP A 57 -10.61 15.02 18.08
C TRP A 57 -9.34 15.25 17.27
N TYR A 58 -8.64 16.35 17.54
CA TYR A 58 -7.51 16.83 16.75
C TYR A 58 -6.33 17.15 17.69
N PRO A 59 -5.63 16.13 18.21
CA PRO A 59 -4.43 16.37 19.01
C PRO A 59 -3.26 16.94 18.18
N ASP A 60 -3.41 16.94 16.85
CA ASP A 60 -2.48 17.49 15.88
C ASP A 60 -3.18 18.19 14.69
N GLU A 61 -2.42 18.56 13.65
CA GLU A 61 -2.97 19.23 12.45
C GLU A 61 -3.66 18.27 11.46
N TRP A 62 -3.57 16.96 11.68
CA TRP A 62 -4.20 15.97 10.82
C TRP A 62 -5.66 15.78 11.20
N LYS A 63 -6.55 16.26 10.31
CA LYS A 63 -8.00 16.19 10.52
C LYS A 63 -8.63 15.24 9.51
N ASP A 64 -8.36 13.93 9.63
CA ASP A 64 -8.94 12.92 8.73
C ASP A 64 -10.47 12.92 8.74
N LEU A 65 -11.06 13.26 9.89
CA LEU A 65 -12.50 13.46 10.03
C LEU A 65 -13.04 14.49 9.03
N LEU A 66 -12.23 15.46 8.60
CA LEU A 66 -12.61 16.48 7.64
C LEU A 66 -12.71 15.98 6.18
N TYR A 67 -12.07 14.84 5.86
CA TYR A 67 -12.17 14.19 4.55
C TYR A 67 -13.31 13.19 4.45
N ALA A 68 -13.63 12.51 5.55
CA ALA A 68 -14.63 11.45 5.61
C ALA A 68 -15.50 11.57 6.88
N PRO A 69 -16.27 12.67 7.05
CA PRO A 69 -17.01 12.99 8.27
C PRO A 69 -17.78 11.82 8.86
N LEU A 70 -18.63 11.24 8.02
CA LEU A 70 -19.60 10.27 8.50
C LEU A 70 -18.91 8.98 8.93
N LEU A 71 -17.85 8.57 8.24
CA LEU A 71 -17.10 7.39 8.64
C LEU A 71 -16.33 7.61 9.93
N GLY A 72 -15.69 8.77 10.14
CA GLY A 72 -14.95 9.03 11.37
C GLY A 72 -15.85 9.01 12.61
N TYR A 73 -17.06 9.57 12.53
CA TYR A 73 -18.05 9.47 13.60
C TYR A 73 -18.56 8.03 13.82
N LEU A 74 -18.78 7.26 12.74
CA LEU A 74 -19.15 5.85 12.85
C LEU A 74 -18.05 5.02 13.52
N LYS A 75 -16.79 5.24 13.15
CA LYS A 75 -15.62 4.59 13.77
C LYS A 75 -15.51 4.94 15.25
N TYR A 76 -15.67 6.22 15.61
CA TYR A 76 -15.68 6.65 17.01
C TYR A 76 -16.79 5.97 17.83
N ALA A 77 -18.02 5.95 17.30
CA ALA A 77 -19.14 5.27 17.95
C ALA A 77 -18.86 3.78 18.14
N TRP A 78 -18.26 3.14 17.13
CA TRP A 78 -17.86 1.75 17.20
C TRP A 78 -16.74 1.51 18.22
N PHE A 79 -15.68 2.33 18.24
CA PHE A 79 -14.61 2.20 19.22
C PHE A 79 -15.08 2.43 20.64
N LYS A 80 -16.08 3.29 20.86
CA LYS A 80 -16.70 3.45 22.19
C LYS A 80 -17.37 2.17 22.70
N ILE A 81 -17.87 1.33 21.78
CA ILE A 81 -18.55 0.06 22.12
C ILE A 81 -17.54 -1.10 22.19
N ALA A 82 -16.64 -1.21 21.21
CA ALA A 82 -15.79 -2.38 20.98
C ALA A 82 -14.32 -2.18 21.39
N GLY A 83 -13.94 -0.99 21.83
CA GLY A 83 -12.55 -0.59 22.06
C GLY A 83 -11.84 -0.12 20.79
N VAL A 84 -10.64 0.44 20.96
CA VAL A 84 -9.74 0.76 19.84
C VAL A 84 -8.93 -0.49 19.48
N GLY A 85 -8.82 -0.79 18.19
CA GLY A 85 -7.91 -1.79 17.68
C GLY A 85 -8.06 -1.98 16.17
N LEU A 86 -7.09 -2.67 15.57
CA LEU A 86 -7.03 -2.95 14.14
C LEU A 86 -8.21 -3.82 13.70
N LEU A 87 -8.56 -4.82 14.52
CA LEU A 87 -9.73 -5.66 14.29
C LEU A 87 -11.01 -4.81 14.24
N GLN A 88 -11.21 -3.96 15.25
CA GLN A 88 -12.40 -3.13 15.40
C GLN A 88 -12.56 -2.19 14.21
N GLU A 89 -11.47 -1.56 13.77
CA GLU A 89 -11.44 -0.70 12.58
C GLU A 89 -11.91 -1.47 11.33
N ARG A 90 -11.35 -2.66 11.09
CA ARG A 90 -11.68 -3.47 9.91
C ARG A 90 -13.09 -4.07 9.96
N LEU A 91 -13.66 -4.32 11.14
CA LEU A 91 -15.05 -4.79 11.28
C LEU A 91 -16.08 -3.78 10.77
N VAL A 92 -15.84 -2.47 10.93
CA VAL A 92 -16.70 -1.43 10.33
C VAL A 92 -16.72 -1.59 8.81
N ILE A 93 -15.57 -1.86 8.20
CA ILE A 93 -15.45 -2.04 6.75
C ILE A 93 -16.08 -3.36 6.30
N HIS A 94 -15.91 -4.45 7.06
CA HIS A 94 -16.58 -5.72 6.78
C HIS A 94 -18.10 -5.57 6.76
N PHE A 95 -18.68 -4.80 7.68
CA PHE A 95 -20.11 -4.51 7.70
C PHE A 95 -20.56 -3.87 6.37
N PHE A 96 -19.89 -2.81 5.91
CA PHE A 96 -20.20 -2.17 4.63
C PHE A 96 -19.96 -3.10 3.42
N SER A 97 -18.94 -3.96 3.48
CA SER A 97 -18.69 -4.95 2.42
C SER A 97 -19.83 -5.96 2.29
N ILE A 98 -20.34 -6.46 3.42
CA ILE A 98 -21.47 -7.40 3.45
C ILE A 98 -22.74 -6.73 2.91
N LEU A 99 -23.03 -5.51 3.38
CA LEU A 99 -24.16 -4.73 2.84
C LEU A 99 -24.01 -4.51 1.34
N CYS A 100 -22.81 -4.18 0.86
CA CYS A 100 -22.56 -4.00 -0.57
C CYS A 100 -22.88 -5.27 -1.37
N LEU A 101 -22.48 -6.46 -0.89
CA LEU A 101 -22.80 -7.73 -1.54
C LEU A 101 -24.31 -8.03 -1.53
N ILE A 102 -25.00 -7.73 -0.43
CA ILE A 102 -26.46 -7.88 -0.34
C ILE A 102 -27.14 -7.00 -1.39
N PHE A 103 -26.89 -5.69 -1.39
CA PHE A 103 -27.54 -4.76 -2.31
C PHE A 103 -27.14 -5.01 -3.76
N PHE A 104 -25.88 -5.40 -4.02
CA PHE A 104 -25.47 -5.85 -5.34
C PHE A 104 -26.29 -7.07 -5.78
N TYR A 105 -26.44 -8.09 -4.92
CA TYR A 105 -27.27 -9.25 -5.22
C TYR A 105 -28.74 -8.86 -5.51
N LEU A 106 -29.30 -7.93 -4.73
CA LEU A 106 -30.67 -7.45 -4.94
C LEU A 106 -30.86 -6.75 -6.29
N ILE A 107 -29.83 -6.09 -6.82
CA ILE A 107 -29.86 -5.51 -8.17
C ILE A 107 -29.74 -6.59 -9.23
N VAL A 108 -28.75 -7.49 -9.10
CA VAL A 108 -28.47 -8.48 -10.15
C VAL A 108 -29.56 -9.52 -10.27
N ARG A 109 -30.22 -9.93 -9.17
CA ARG A 109 -31.35 -10.87 -9.22
C ARG A 109 -32.56 -10.33 -9.99
N ASP A 110 -32.71 -8.99 -10.03
CA ASP A 110 -33.79 -8.31 -10.74
C ASP A 110 -33.45 -8.12 -12.23
N THR A 111 -32.19 -8.37 -12.64
CA THR A 111 -31.69 -8.08 -13.99
C THR A 111 -31.20 -9.32 -14.74
N LEU A 112 -30.50 -10.22 -14.05
CA LEU A 112 -29.93 -11.46 -14.56
C LEU A 112 -30.83 -12.63 -14.19
N SER A 113 -30.87 -13.66 -15.04
CA SER A 113 -31.52 -14.91 -14.67
C SER A 113 -30.63 -15.83 -13.85
N PHE A 114 -31.24 -16.82 -13.20
CA PHE A 114 -30.52 -17.95 -12.64
C PHE A 114 -29.85 -18.78 -13.74
N PRO A 115 -28.58 -19.21 -13.59
CA PRO A 115 -27.71 -19.07 -12.40
C PRO A 115 -26.80 -17.83 -12.39
N TYR A 116 -26.93 -16.92 -13.37
CA TYR A 116 -26.03 -15.78 -13.56
C TYR A 116 -26.09 -14.74 -12.45
N ASP A 117 -27.23 -14.58 -11.78
CA ASP A 117 -27.35 -13.75 -10.59
C ASP A 117 -26.44 -14.21 -9.45
N ILE A 118 -26.37 -15.52 -9.18
CA ILE A 118 -25.49 -16.11 -8.17
C ILE A 118 -24.03 -16.10 -8.65
N ILE A 119 -23.78 -16.33 -9.94
CA ILE A 119 -22.43 -16.22 -10.52
C ILE A 119 -21.88 -14.80 -10.38
N ALA A 120 -22.69 -13.75 -10.64
CA ALA A 120 -22.27 -12.36 -10.43
C ALA A 120 -21.89 -12.11 -8.97
N LEU A 121 -22.72 -12.57 -8.02
CA LEU A 121 -22.45 -12.46 -6.59
C LEU A 121 -21.15 -13.20 -6.21
N LEU A 122 -20.96 -14.42 -6.69
CA LEU A 122 -19.77 -15.22 -6.42
C LEU A 122 -18.52 -14.54 -6.99
N LEU A 123 -18.55 -14.11 -8.27
CA LEU A 123 -17.43 -13.45 -8.93
C LEU A 123 -17.03 -12.15 -8.25
N LEU A 124 -17.98 -11.35 -7.76
CA LEU A 124 -17.68 -10.16 -6.95
C LEU A 124 -17.16 -10.56 -5.56
N GLY A 125 -17.79 -11.53 -4.92
CA GLY A 125 -17.48 -11.98 -3.57
C GLY A 125 -16.07 -12.53 -3.41
N ILE A 126 -15.56 -13.23 -4.42
CA ILE A 126 -14.20 -13.81 -4.45
C ILE A 126 -13.18 -12.95 -5.19
N ASN A 127 -13.59 -11.87 -5.85
CA ASN A 127 -12.69 -11.02 -6.61
C ASN A 127 -11.53 -10.55 -5.71
N TYR A 128 -10.29 -10.94 -6.03
CA TYR A 128 -9.14 -10.80 -5.13
C TYR A 128 -8.87 -9.34 -4.76
N ILE A 129 -8.87 -8.44 -5.76
CA ILE A 129 -8.67 -7.00 -5.49
C ILE A 129 -9.79 -6.49 -4.58
N TYR A 130 -11.04 -6.70 -4.95
CA TYR A 130 -12.19 -6.24 -4.16
C TYR A 130 -12.19 -6.84 -2.75
N LEU A 131 -11.92 -8.14 -2.61
CA LEU A 131 -11.86 -8.86 -1.35
C LEU A 131 -10.76 -8.31 -0.43
N MET A 132 -9.54 -8.11 -0.93
CA MET A 132 -8.43 -7.60 -0.12
C MET A 132 -8.68 -6.16 0.35
N TYR A 133 -9.17 -5.28 -0.52
CA TYR A 133 -9.49 -3.91 -0.12
C TYR A 133 -10.66 -3.81 0.86
N ASN A 134 -11.60 -4.77 0.83
CA ASN A 134 -12.68 -4.87 1.81
C ASN A 134 -12.24 -5.42 3.19
N ARG A 135 -10.98 -5.87 3.32
CA ARG A 135 -10.42 -6.37 4.59
C ARG A 135 -9.58 -5.33 5.33
N VAL A 136 -9.33 -4.18 4.72
CA VAL A 136 -8.50 -3.11 5.29
C VAL A 136 -9.41 -1.95 5.68
N GLY A 137 -9.04 -1.20 6.73
CA GLY A 137 -9.79 -0.07 7.31
C GLY A 137 -9.94 1.18 6.42
N MET A 138 -10.34 1.01 5.15
CA MET A 138 -10.28 2.04 4.12
C MET A 138 -11.66 2.63 3.74
N PHE A 139 -11.65 3.91 3.34
CA PHE A 139 -12.82 4.67 2.87
C PHE A 139 -13.53 4.08 1.64
N GLU A 140 -12.79 3.38 0.78
CA GLU A 140 -13.28 2.84 -0.50
C GLU A 140 -14.55 2.00 -0.35
N THR A 141 -14.58 1.08 0.61
CA THR A 141 -15.67 0.10 0.74
C THR A 141 -17.00 0.75 1.13
N PRO A 142 -17.08 1.61 2.17
CA PRO A 142 -18.28 2.41 2.43
C PRO A 142 -18.72 3.24 1.22
N THR A 143 -17.78 3.89 0.52
CA THR A 143 -18.09 4.68 -0.67
C THR A 143 -18.72 3.83 -1.78
N ILE A 144 -18.18 2.63 -2.02
CA ILE A 144 -18.73 1.66 -2.99
C ILE A 144 -20.12 1.19 -2.56
N PHE A 145 -20.34 0.93 -1.27
CA PHE A 145 -21.65 0.58 -0.75
C PHE A 145 -22.70 1.66 -1.09
N PHE A 146 -22.41 2.94 -0.83
CA PHE A 146 -23.35 4.02 -1.16
C PHE A 146 -23.56 4.21 -2.67
N ALA A 147 -22.54 3.94 -3.49
CA ALA A 147 -22.72 3.88 -4.95
C ALA A 147 -23.72 2.79 -5.35
N ILE A 148 -23.54 1.55 -4.85
CA ILE A 148 -24.45 0.43 -5.11
C ILE A 148 -25.85 0.69 -4.54
N LEU A 149 -25.96 1.26 -3.34
CA LEU A 149 -27.23 1.61 -2.71
C LEU A 149 -27.99 2.67 -3.52
N SER A 150 -27.28 3.66 -4.05
CA SER A 150 -27.86 4.66 -4.94
C SER A 150 -28.42 4.04 -6.22
N LEU A 151 -27.71 3.08 -6.83
CA LEU A 151 -28.20 2.34 -7.99
C LEU A 151 -29.39 1.44 -7.64
N TYR A 152 -29.37 0.79 -6.48
CA TYR A 152 -30.47 -0.04 -5.99
C TYR A 152 -31.77 0.76 -5.90
N PHE A 153 -31.71 1.93 -5.25
CA PHE A 153 -32.88 2.81 -5.14
C PHE A 153 -33.34 3.33 -6.51
N LEU A 154 -32.41 3.66 -7.42
CA LEU A 154 -32.75 4.06 -8.78
C LEU A 154 -33.54 2.96 -9.52
N ILE A 155 -33.16 1.69 -9.34
CA ILE A 155 -33.86 0.56 -9.95
C ILE A 155 -35.24 0.34 -9.30
N LYS A 156 -35.33 0.45 -7.96
CA LYS A 156 -36.60 0.30 -7.22
C LYS A 156 -37.58 1.44 -7.42
N ALA A 157 -37.13 2.60 -7.88
CA ALA A 157 -37.97 3.76 -8.19
C ALA A 157 -39.09 3.48 -9.21
N ARG A 158 -38.96 2.41 -10.00
CA ARG A 158 -40.03 1.94 -10.90
C ARG A 158 -41.36 1.69 -10.18
N HIS A 159 -41.29 1.26 -8.91
CA HIS A 159 -42.47 0.93 -8.11
C HIS A 159 -42.89 2.07 -7.17
N ARG A 160 -41.93 2.86 -6.67
CA ARG A 160 -42.19 3.96 -5.74
C ARG A 160 -41.29 5.16 -6.05
N PRO A 161 -41.83 6.31 -6.51
CA PRO A 161 -41.03 7.47 -6.88
C PRO A 161 -40.12 8.02 -5.79
N PHE A 162 -40.48 7.85 -4.51
CA PHE A 162 -39.65 8.27 -3.37
C PHE A 162 -38.24 7.65 -3.38
N PHE A 163 -38.05 6.47 -3.99
CA PHE A 163 -36.71 5.91 -4.13
C PHE A 163 -35.79 6.74 -5.04
N LEU A 164 -36.31 7.62 -5.90
CA LEU A 164 -35.47 8.56 -6.65
C LEU A 164 -34.79 9.57 -5.71
N PHE A 165 -35.53 10.06 -4.71
CA PHE A 165 -34.97 10.91 -3.66
C PHE A 165 -33.89 10.16 -2.87
N LEU A 166 -34.17 8.93 -2.43
CA LEU A 166 -33.18 8.11 -1.72
C LEU A 166 -31.96 7.75 -2.57
N SER A 167 -32.14 7.58 -3.89
CA SER A 167 -31.04 7.40 -4.84
C SER A 167 -30.13 8.62 -4.85
N GLY A 168 -30.70 9.82 -5.00
CA GLY A 168 -29.95 11.08 -4.94
C GLY A 168 -29.25 11.31 -3.59
N ALA A 169 -29.95 11.07 -2.49
CA ALA A 169 -29.39 11.18 -1.14
C ALA A 169 -28.19 10.24 -0.95
N SER A 170 -28.33 8.97 -1.36
CA SER A 170 -27.24 7.98 -1.32
C SER A 170 -26.09 8.35 -2.27
N ALA A 171 -26.38 8.96 -3.42
CA ALA A 171 -25.36 9.41 -4.37
C ALA A 171 -24.47 10.50 -3.74
N PHE A 172 -25.05 11.45 -3.00
CA PHE A 172 -24.25 12.47 -2.31
C PHE A 172 -23.46 11.88 -1.13
N LEU A 173 -23.98 10.86 -0.44
CA LEU A 173 -23.23 10.19 0.64
C LEU A 173 -21.89 9.61 0.16
N ILE A 174 -21.76 9.20 -1.11
CA ILE A 174 -20.48 8.81 -1.73
C ILE A 174 -19.39 9.86 -1.44
N TYR A 175 -19.71 11.14 -1.67
CA TYR A 175 -18.80 12.26 -1.45
C TYR A 175 -18.43 12.44 0.03
N THR A 176 -19.40 12.26 0.93
CA THR A 176 -19.20 12.42 2.39
C THR A 176 -18.32 11.34 3.02
N PHE A 177 -18.19 10.17 2.37
CA PHE A 177 -17.24 9.14 2.78
C PHE A 177 -15.89 9.30 2.10
N LYS A 178 -15.86 9.81 0.87
CA LYS A 178 -14.64 10.10 0.14
C LYS A 178 -14.86 11.08 -1.01
N ASN A 179 -14.35 12.29 -0.83
CA ASN A 179 -14.49 13.38 -1.80
C ASN A 179 -13.95 13.07 -3.21
N LEU A 180 -12.94 12.20 -3.32
CA LEU A 180 -12.34 11.77 -4.59
C LEU A 180 -13.35 11.10 -5.54
N TYR A 181 -14.44 10.55 -5.00
CA TYR A 181 -15.50 9.90 -5.79
C TYR A 181 -16.65 10.86 -6.16
N ILE A 182 -16.41 12.18 -6.14
CA ILE A 182 -17.38 13.18 -6.64
C ILE A 182 -17.94 12.90 -8.05
N PRO A 183 -17.18 12.33 -9.02
CA PRO A 183 -17.73 12.04 -10.35
C PRO A 183 -18.85 10.98 -10.33
N PHE A 184 -19.04 10.26 -9.22
CA PHE A 184 -20.08 9.26 -9.08
C PHE A 184 -21.42 9.86 -8.66
N VAL A 185 -21.42 11.04 -8.03
CA VAL A 185 -22.64 11.75 -7.62
C VAL A 185 -23.61 11.95 -8.79
N PRO A 186 -23.18 12.45 -9.97
CA PRO A 186 -24.10 12.66 -11.08
C PRO A 186 -24.47 11.39 -11.86
N VAL A 187 -23.85 10.23 -11.57
CA VAL A 187 -24.07 8.99 -12.35
C VAL A 187 -25.53 8.57 -12.35
N THR A 188 -26.22 8.63 -11.21
CA THR A 188 -27.63 8.20 -11.12
C THR A 188 -28.56 9.14 -11.87
N PHE A 189 -28.31 10.44 -11.80
CA PHE A 189 -29.03 11.44 -12.57
C PHE A 189 -28.86 11.21 -14.08
N PHE A 190 -27.62 11.07 -14.56
CA PHE A 190 -27.38 10.85 -15.99
C PHE A 190 -27.84 9.47 -16.47
N ALA A 191 -27.70 8.41 -15.67
CA ALA A 191 -28.22 7.10 -16.01
C ALA A 191 -29.75 7.14 -16.16
N TYR A 192 -30.46 7.85 -15.27
CA TYR A 192 -31.90 8.09 -15.39
C TYR A 192 -32.25 8.86 -16.67
N LEU A 193 -31.57 9.98 -16.94
CA LEU A 193 -31.83 10.79 -18.13
C LEU A 193 -31.59 10.02 -19.42
N VAL A 194 -30.45 9.33 -19.54
CA VAL A 194 -30.14 8.48 -20.71
C VAL A 194 -31.18 7.38 -20.85
N PHE A 195 -31.56 6.72 -19.75
CA PHE A 195 -32.61 5.69 -19.77
C PHE A 195 -33.93 6.26 -20.31
N VAL A 196 -34.37 7.42 -19.82
CA VAL A 196 -35.61 8.05 -20.28
C VAL A 196 -35.49 8.50 -21.74
N ILE A 197 -34.44 9.21 -22.14
CA ILE A 197 -34.27 9.73 -23.51
C ILE A 197 -34.38 8.62 -24.55
N PHE A 198 -33.69 7.50 -24.32
CA PHE A 198 -33.69 6.40 -25.28
C PHE A 198 -34.96 5.55 -25.21
N ASN A 199 -35.58 5.39 -24.04
CA ASN A 199 -36.75 4.53 -23.87
C ASN A 199 -38.09 5.29 -23.78
N ASN A 200 -38.12 6.63 -23.96
CA ASN A 200 -39.32 7.43 -23.68
C ASN A 200 -40.55 7.01 -24.50
N LYS A 201 -40.35 6.64 -25.78
CA LYS A 201 -41.48 6.22 -26.63
C LYS A 201 -42.15 4.94 -26.11
N GLU A 202 -41.40 4.07 -25.46
CA GLU A 202 -41.92 2.85 -24.84
C GLU A 202 -42.52 3.12 -23.47
N LEU A 203 -41.86 3.96 -22.67
CA LEU A 203 -42.30 4.32 -21.33
C LEU A 203 -43.54 5.23 -21.32
N LYS A 204 -43.77 5.99 -22.39
CA LYS A 204 -44.86 6.98 -22.56
C LYS A 204 -44.99 7.92 -21.35
N LEU A 205 -43.86 8.34 -20.76
CA LEU A 205 -43.87 9.21 -19.59
C LEU A 205 -44.12 10.67 -20.02
N PRO A 206 -45.07 11.39 -19.41
CA PRO A 206 -45.25 12.81 -19.68
C PRO A 206 -44.02 13.60 -19.19
N LEU A 207 -43.65 14.67 -19.91
CA LEU A 207 -42.51 15.53 -19.57
C LEU A 207 -42.53 15.98 -18.10
N LYS A 208 -43.70 16.35 -17.57
CA LYS A 208 -43.90 16.70 -16.16
C LYS A 208 -43.40 15.61 -15.21
N ARG A 209 -43.67 14.33 -15.50
CA ARG A 209 -43.20 13.21 -14.66
C ARG A 209 -41.70 13.00 -14.79
N ILE A 210 -41.12 13.21 -15.97
CA ILE A 210 -39.66 13.17 -16.18
C ILE A 210 -38.99 14.25 -15.32
N ILE A 211 -39.51 15.48 -15.35
CA ILE A 211 -39.01 16.62 -14.55
C ILE A 211 -39.16 16.34 -13.06
N VAL A 212 -40.32 15.88 -12.58
CA VAL A 212 -40.51 15.55 -11.15
C VAL A 212 -39.56 14.45 -10.70
N ASN A 213 -39.37 13.42 -11.51
CA ASN A 213 -38.46 12.32 -11.19
C ASN A 213 -36.99 12.80 -11.13
N ALA A 214 -36.54 13.55 -12.13
CA ALA A 214 -35.21 14.14 -12.16
C ALA A 214 -34.99 15.11 -10.98
N GLY A 215 -36.00 15.96 -10.72
CA GLY A 215 -36.04 16.86 -9.58
C GLY A 215 -36.02 16.12 -8.24
N SER A 216 -36.61 14.93 -8.15
CA SER A 216 -36.55 14.10 -6.93
C SER A 216 -35.14 13.61 -6.63
N ILE A 217 -34.39 13.17 -7.66
CA ILE A 217 -32.97 12.79 -7.51
C ILE A 217 -32.16 14.01 -7.05
N LEU A 218 -32.34 15.16 -7.73
CA LEU A 218 -31.63 16.40 -7.39
C LEU A 218 -31.99 16.90 -5.98
N ALA A 219 -33.25 16.78 -5.57
CA ALA A 219 -33.68 17.12 -4.21
C ALA A 219 -33.00 16.23 -3.16
N GLY A 220 -32.86 14.93 -3.43
CA GLY A 220 -32.10 14.02 -2.57
C GLY A 220 -30.65 14.43 -2.41
N ILE A 221 -29.97 14.74 -3.53
CA ILE A 221 -28.60 15.25 -3.53
C ILE A 221 -28.52 16.56 -2.73
N PHE A 222 -29.42 17.50 -3.02
CA PHE A 222 -29.42 18.84 -2.44
C PHE A 222 -29.67 18.83 -0.93
N VAL A 223 -30.61 18.02 -0.44
CA VAL A 223 -30.90 17.94 1.01
C VAL A 223 -29.69 17.42 1.79
N VAL A 224 -29.06 16.33 1.32
CA VAL A 224 -27.87 15.80 2.01
C VAL A 224 -26.68 16.74 1.85
N PHE A 225 -26.53 17.38 0.69
CA PHE A 225 -25.55 18.45 0.47
C PHE A 225 -25.74 19.60 1.45
N LEU A 226 -26.97 20.09 1.63
CA LEU A 226 -27.26 21.21 2.53
C LEU A 226 -26.95 20.85 3.98
N ILE A 227 -27.31 19.64 4.42
CA ILE A 227 -26.95 19.13 5.76
C ILE A 227 -25.42 19.10 5.91
N TRP A 228 -24.70 18.46 5.00
CA TRP A 228 -23.23 18.41 5.02
C TRP A 228 -22.60 19.80 4.98
N TYR A 229 -23.10 20.67 4.10
CA TYR A 229 -22.56 22.00 3.90
C TYR A 229 -22.68 22.84 5.17
N THR A 230 -23.87 22.86 5.77
CA THR A 230 -24.18 23.67 6.96
C THR A 230 -23.57 23.10 8.23
N THR A 231 -23.66 21.79 8.45
CA THR A 231 -23.23 21.17 9.70
C THR A 231 -21.75 20.82 9.74
N PHE A 232 -21.09 20.76 8.58
CA PHE A 232 -19.73 20.26 8.50
C PHE A 232 -18.77 21.12 7.67
N TYR A 233 -19.10 21.42 6.41
CA TYR A 233 -18.18 22.22 5.57
C TYR A 233 -18.01 23.63 6.11
N LEU A 234 -19.11 24.35 6.37
CA LEU A 234 -19.07 25.76 6.77
C LEU A 234 -18.28 25.97 8.07
N PRO A 235 -18.47 25.18 9.15
CA PRO A 235 -17.65 25.29 10.36
C PRO A 235 -16.16 24.99 10.15
N ASN A 236 -15.80 24.24 9.10
CA ASN A 236 -14.43 23.77 8.85
C ASN A 236 -13.81 24.34 7.57
N ARG A 237 -14.45 25.34 6.95
CA ARG A 237 -14.11 25.89 5.63
C ARG A 237 -12.65 26.32 5.54
N GLU A 238 -12.19 27.07 6.53
CA GLU A 238 -10.82 27.62 6.55
C GLU A 238 -9.78 26.52 6.49
N TRP A 239 -9.94 25.45 7.27
CA TRP A 239 -9.00 24.33 7.24
C TRP A 239 -9.10 23.53 5.94
N ILE A 240 -10.30 23.33 5.39
CA ILE A 240 -10.48 22.59 4.12
C ILE A 240 -9.78 23.32 2.96
N LEU A 241 -9.86 24.66 2.94
CA LEU A 241 -9.28 25.47 1.87
C LEU A 241 -7.77 25.68 2.04
N HIS A 242 -7.29 25.84 3.27
CA HIS A 242 -5.90 26.27 3.55
C HIS A 242 -5.03 25.24 4.26
N GLY A 243 -5.58 24.13 4.74
CA GLY A 243 -4.85 23.04 5.41
C GLY A 243 -4.21 22.08 4.41
N ALA A 244 -4.55 20.80 4.47
CA ALA A 244 -3.98 19.77 3.60
C ALA A 244 -4.58 19.75 2.16
N GLY A 245 -5.54 20.63 1.87
CA GLY A 245 -6.19 20.77 0.56
C GLY A 245 -5.24 21.08 -0.61
N PRO A 246 -4.38 22.11 -0.52
CA PRO A 246 -3.40 22.45 -1.56
C PRO A 246 -2.44 21.31 -1.89
N PHE A 247 -1.93 20.59 -0.89
CA PHE A 247 -1.08 19.41 -1.10
C PHE A 247 -1.81 18.30 -1.85
N ILE A 248 -3.03 17.97 -1.42
CA ILE A 248 -3.83 16.95 -2.12
C ILE A 248 -4.12 17.39 -3.55
N LYS A 249 -4.40 18.68 -3.78
CA LYS A 249 -4.63 19.21 -5.11
C LYS A 249 -3.40 19.04 -6.01
N SER A 250 -2.19 19.38 -5.52
CA SER A 250 -0.95 19.28 -6.30
C SER A 250 -0.55 17.84 -6.59
N VAL A 251 -0.84 16.91 -5.67
CA VAL A 251 -0.55 15.48 -5.87
C VAL A 251 -1.57 14.81 -6.79
N LEU A 252 -2.86 15.14 -6.67
CA LEU A 252 -3.92 14.48 -7.43
C LEU A 252 -4.09 15.05 -8.84
N PHE A 253 -4.16 16.37 -8.99
CA PHE A 253 -4.54 16.98 -10.26
C PHE A 253 -3.30 17.36 -11.07
N PRO A 254 -3.36 17.24 -12.42
CA PRO A 254 -2.29 17.74 -13.26
C PRO A 254 -2.16 19.26 -13.09
N GLU A 255 -0.93 19.75 -13.12
CA GLU A 255 -0.59 21.18 -12.98
C GLU A 255 -1.03 21.97 -14.23
N ASP A 256 -1.04 21.32 -15.38
CA ASP A 256 -1.35 21.89 -16.69
C ASP A 256 -2.04 20.86 -17.62
N MET A 257 -2.41 21.32 -18.83
CA MET A 257 -3.08 20.48 -19.82
C MET A 257 -2.16 19.43 -20.44
N ASP A 258 -0.86 19.70 -20.54
CA ASP A 258 0.10 18.75 -21.13
C ASP A 258 0.27 17.53 -20.23
N LYS A 259 0.41 17.75 -18.92
CA LYS A 259 0.41 16.69 -17.91
C LYS A 259 -0.92 15.96 -17.85
N ALA A 260 -2.06 16.64 -18.09
CA ALA A 260 -3.36 15.99 -18.20
C ALA A 260 -3.45 15.06 -19.42
N ILE A 261 -2.95 15.50 -20.57
CA ILE A 261 -2.90 14.69 -21.80
C ILE A 261 -1.94 13.51 -21.60
N ASP A 262 -0.75 13.76 -21.05
CA ASP A 262 0.23 12.71 -20.71
C ASP A 262 -0.38 11.68 -19.75
N ASN A 263 -1.13 12.14 -18.75
CA ASN A 263 -1.86 11.29 -17.82
C ASN A 263 -2.88 10.38 -18.52
N ILE A 264 -3.57 10.88 -19.54
CA ILE A 264 -4.55 10.10 -20.34
C ILE A 264 -3.82 9.11 -21.24
N LEU A 265 -2.78 9.54 -21.94
CA LEU A 265 -2.04 8.73 -22.91
C LEU A 265 -1.23 7.60 -22.25
N ARG A 266 -0.66 7.87 -21.07
CA ARG A 266 0.12 6.88 -20.30
C ARG A 266 -0.72 6.03 -19.37
N TYR A 267 -2.04 6.18 -19.36
CA TYR A 267 -2.93 5.52 -18.40
C TYR A 267 -2.83 3.98 -18.47
N PRO A 268 -2.13 3.33 -17.52
CA PRO A 268 -1.78 1.93 -17.71
C PRO A 268 -2.86 1.03 -17.09
N LEU A 269 -4.04 0.98 -17.71
CA LEU A 269 -5.18 0.18 -17.22
C LEU A 269 -4.80 -1.28 -16.90
N ILE A 270 -3.88 -1.86 -17.68
CA ILE A 270 -3.34 -3.19 -17.44
C ILE A 270 -2.68 -3.33 -16.06
N HIS A 271 -1.96 -2.32 -15.55
CA HIS A 271 -1.31 -2.44 -14.25
C HIS A 271 -2.32 -2.55 -13.11
N TYR A 272 -3.51 -1.97 -13.28
CA TYR A 272 -4.59 -2.00 -12.30
C TYR A 272 -5.45 -3.27 -12.40
N TYR A 273 -5.67 -3.79 -13.62
CA TYR A 273 -6.60 -4.89 -13.86
C TYR A 273 -5.95 -6.21 -14.31
N LYS A 274 -4.62 -6.31 -14.39
CA LYS A 274 -3.91 -7.56 -14.75
C LYS A 274 -4.27 -8.77 -13.88
N ARG A 275 -4.71 -8.54 -12.64
CA ARG A 275 -5.16 -9.59 -11.71
C ARG A 275 -6.59 -10.07 -11.98
N LEU A 276 -7.34 -9.36 -12.85
CA LEU A 276 -8.75 -9.61 -13.20
C LEU A 276 -8.95 -9.71 -14.73
N PRO A 277 -8.12 -10.45 -15.48
CA PRO A 277 -8.06 -10.34 -16.94
C PRO A 277 -9.38 -10.71 -17.61
N ILE A 278 -10.05 -11.76 -17.11
CA ILE A 278 -11.30 -12.28 -17.70
C ILE A 278 -12.46 -11.32 -17.46
N ILE A 279 -12.66 -10.86 -16.22
CA ILE A 279 -13.73 -9.93 -15.88
C ILE A 279 -13.54 -8.60 -16.61
N TRP A 280 -12.31 -8.11 -16.68
CA TRP A 280 -12.00 -6.89 -17.39
C TRP A 280 -12.27 -7.01 -18.89
N ALA A 281 -11.72 -8.01 -19.57
CA ALA A 281 -11.97 -8.23 -20.99
C ALA A 281 -13.47 -8.42 -21.30
N ALA A 282 -14.17 -9.23 -20.51
CA ALA A 282 -15.60 -9.47 -20.67
C ALA A 282 -16.44 -8.19 -20.48
N SER A 283 -16.10 -7.35 -19.50
CA SER A 283 -16.77 -6.06 -19.29
C SER A 283 -16.61 -5.11 -20.48
N LEU A 284 -15.41 -5.05 -21.08
CA LEU A 284 -15.14 -4.23 -22.27
C LEU A 284 -15.88 -4.77 -23.51
N LEU A 285 -15.94 -6.09 -23.66
CA LEU A 285 -16.65 -6.73 -24.77
C LEU A 285 -18.18 -6.57 -24.68
N TYR A 286 -18.73 -6.33 -23.50
CA TYR A 286 -20.17 -6.07 -23.33
C TYR A 286 -20.59 -4.68 -23.81
N ILE A 287 -19.71 -3.69 -23.80
CA ILE A 287 -20.05 -2.28 -24.10
C ILE A 287 -20.63 -2.09 -25.52
N PRO A 288 -20.07 -2.70 -26.59
CA PRO A 288 -20.70 -2.73 -27.92
C PRO A 288 -22.12 -3.33 -27.93
N ILE A 289 -22.37 -4.34 -27.09
CA ILE A 289 -23.70 -4.95 -26.98
C ILE A 289 -24.67 -3.95 -26.32
N LEU A 290 -24.24 -3.29 -25.26
CA LEU A 290 -25.04 -2.26 -24.59
C LEU A 290 -25.36 -1.09 -25.54
N PHE A 291 -24.40 -0.61 -26.33
CA PHE A 291 -24.64 0.44 -27.31
C PHE A 291 -25.72 0.04 -28.33
N ARG A 292 -25.67 -1.20 -28.83
CA ARG A 292 -26.73 -1.75 -29.69
C ARG A 292 -28.08 -1.83 -28.98
N LYS A 293 -28.11 -2.25 -27.71
CA LYS A 293 -29.34 -2.25 -26.90
C LYS A 293 -29.90 -0.84 -26.71
N LEU A 294 -29.04 0.16 -26.56
CA LEU A 294 -29.43 1.56 -26.43
C LEU A 294 -30.09 2.08 -27.71
N LEU A 295 -29.49 1.83 -28.87
CA LEU A 295 -30.09 2.17 -30.17
C LEU A 295 -31.43 1.44 -30.40
N ARG A 296 -31.56 0.22 -29.87
CA ARG A 296 -32.79 -0.58 -29.89
C ARG A 296 -33.79 -0.24 -28.80
N ARG A 297 -33.44 0.63 -27.84
CA ARG A 297 -34.31 0.99 -26.71
C ARG A 297 -34.70 -0.21 -25.83
N THR A 298 -33.74 -1.14 -25.69
CA THR A 298 -33.89 -2.35 -24.84
C THR A 298 -32.89 -2.36 -23.69
N ALA A 299 -32.09 -1.30 -23.55
CA ALA A 299 -31.15 -1.14 -22.45
C ALA A 299 -31.93 -0.87 -21.15
N THR A 300 -31.66 -1.67 -20.14
CA THR A 300 -32.26 -1.51 -18.82
C THR A 300 -31.58 -0.39 -18.04
N ILE A 301 -32.28 0.16 -17.05
CA ILE A 301 -31.70 1.20 -16.18
C ILE A 301 -30.50 0.68 -15.37
N ALA A 302 -30.49 -0.61 -14.99
CA ALA A 302 -29.36 -1.23 -14.30
C ALA A 302 -28.10 -1.27 -15.18
N GLU A 303 -28.24 -1.70 -16.44
CA GLU A 303 -27.15 -1.71 -17.43
C GLU A 303 -26.54 -0.33 -17.64
N LEU A 304 -27.39 0.68 -17.84
CA LEU A 304 -26.93 2.06 -18.03
C LEU A 304 -26.27 2.59 -16.76
N SER A 305 -26.80 2.26 -15.58
CA SER A 305 -26.23 2.73 -14.31
C SER A 305 -24.83 2.18 -14.06
N PHE A 306 -24.63 0.86 -14.20
CA PHE A 306 -23.30 0.27 -14.02
C PHE A 306 -22.32 0.66 -15.13
N PHE A 307 -22.79 0.80 -16.37
CA PHE A 307 -21.96 1.34 -17.45
C PHE A 307 -21.51 2.77 -17.17
N MET A 308 -22.43 3.65 -16.78
CA MET A 308 -22.10 5.05 -16.45
C MET A 308 -21.17 5.14 -15.24
N LEU A 309 -21.34 4.28 -14.23
CA LEU A 309 -20.42 4.18 -13.10
C LEU A 309 -19.01 3.76 -13.55
N PHE A 310 -18.91 2.74 -14.42
CA PHE A 310 -17.65 2.29 -15.01
C PHE A 310 -16.96 3.39 -15.83
N MET A 311 -17.73 4.11 -16.66
CA MET A 311 -17.20 5.19 -17.49
C MET A 311 -16.80 6.41 -16.67
N ALA A 312 -17.61 6.83 -15.70
CA ALA A 312 -17.29 7.95 -14.81
C ALA A 312 -15.99 7.68 -14.05
N HIS A 313 -15.79 6.43 -13.60
CA HIS A 313 -14.54 6.00 -12.99
C HIS A 313 -13.37 6.09 -13.98
N GLY A 314 -13.49 5.42 -15.13
CA GLY A 314 -12.41 5.37 -16.13
C GLY A 314 -11.96 6.76 -16.61
N LEU A 315 -12.91 7.64 -16.90
CA LEU A 315 -12.65 9.01 -17.39
C LEU A 315 -12.03 9.90 -16.33
N PHE A 316 -12.52 9.84 -15.10
CA PHE A 316 -11.95 10.65 -14.02
C PHE A 316 -10.52 10.21 -13.68
N PHE A 317 -10.31 8.91 -13.51
CA PHE A 317 -9.01 8.38 -13.16
C PHE A 317 -8.01 8.38 -14.34
N SER A 318 -8.45 8.53 -15.59
CA SER A 318 -7.52 8.83 -16.69
C SER A 318 -6.88 10.22 -16.57
N PHE A 319 -7.52 11.17 -15.87
CA PHE A 319 -7.06 12.56 -15.77
C PHE A 319 -6.12 12.82 -14.59
N ILE A 320 -6.32 12.17 -13.44
CA ILE A 320 -5.55 12.45 -12.22
C ILE A 320 -4.12 11.89 -12.29
N SER A 321 -3.16 12.48 -11.59
CA SER A 321 -1.75 12.05 -11.57
C SER A 321 -1.53 10.86 -10.62
N TYR A 322 -1.99 10.97 -9.37
CA TYR A 322 -1.78 9.94 -8.35
C TYR A 322 -2.91 8.89 -8.34
N ARG A 323 -2.57 7.65 -8.70
CA ARG A 323 -3.53 6.57 -9.01
C ARG A 323 -3.17 5.23 -8.37
N PRO A 324 -3.15 5.09 -7.04
CA PRO A 324 -3.00 3.78 -6.41
C PRO A 324 -4.15 2.83 -6.78
N ILE A 325 -3.90 1.52 -6.78
CA ILE A 325 -4.89 0.48 -7.15
C ILE A 325 -6.19 0.61 -6.34
N ARG A 326 -6.13 1.08 -5.09
CA ARG A 326 -7.30 1.30 -4.22
C ARG A 326 -8.39 2.14 -4.86
N TYR A 327 -8.01 3.13 -5.67
CA TYR A 327 -8.96 3.99 -6.34
C TYR A 327 -9.79 3.26 -7.42
N PHE A 328 -9.27 2.15 -7.94
CA PHE A 328 -9.88 1.33 -9.00
C PHE A 328 -10.83 0.26 -8.48
N VAL A 329 -10.85 0.03 -7.16
CA VAL A 329 -11.72 -0.98 -6.53
C VAL A 329 -13.20 -0.70 -6.80
N ALA A 330 -13.58 0.58 -6.91
CA ALA A 330 -14.96 0.97 -7.17
C ALA A 330 -15.46 0.64 -8.59
N ALA A 331 -14.56 0.37 -9.54
CA ALA A 331 -14.92 -0.12 -10.86
C ALA A 331 -15.19 -1.64 -10.88
N VAL A 332 -14.80 -2.39 -9.84
CA VAL A 332 -14.95 -3.84 -9.84
C VAL A 332 -16.41 -4.29 -9.86
N PRO A 333 -17.34 -3.76 -9.03
CA PRO A 333 -18.75 -4.13 -9.12
C PRO A 333 -19.38 -3.91 -10.50
N PRO A 334 -19.25 -2.74 -11.17
CA PRO A 334 -19.77 -2.59 -12.53
C PRO A 334 -19.09 -3.52 -13.53
N MET A 335 -17.78 -3.76 -13.43
CA MET A 335 -17.09 -4.71 -14.32
C MET A 335 -17.65 -6.12 -14.18
N VAL A 336 -17.85 -6.62 -12.95
CA VAL A 336 -18.43 -7.95 -12.70
C VAL A 336 -19.85 -8.04 -13.25
N PHE A 337 -20.65 -6.99 -13.07
CA PHE A 337 -22.01 -6.93 -13.61
C PHE A 337 -22.03 -7.01 -15.14
N LEU A 338 -21.25 -6.18 -15.83
CA LEU A 338 -21.15 -6.15 -17.29
C LEU A 338 -20.57 -7.46 -17.86
N ALA A 339 -19.55 -8.03 -17.20
CA ALA A 339 -18.99 -9.33 -17.58
C ALA A 339 -20.03 -10.45 -17.47
N THR A 340 -20.83 -10.45 -16.41
CA THR A 340 -21.85 -11.50 -16.21
C THR A 340 -23.00 -11.36 -17.19
N LEU A 341 -23.38 -10.14 -17.58
CA LEU A 341 -24.32 -9.91 -18.68
C LEU A 341 -23.81 -10.48 -20.02
N LEU A 342 -22.51 -10.34 -20.30
CA LEU A 342 -21.92 -10.97 -21.48
C LEU A 342 -22.02 -12.50 -21.40
N PHE A 343 -21.67 -13.10 -20.25
CA PHE A 343 -21.76 -14.55 -20.04
C PHE A 343 -23.17 -15.09 -20.21
N GLU A 344 -24.18 -14.41 -19.64
CA GLU A 344 -25.58 -14.77 -19.82
C GLU A 344 -25.98 -14.68 -21.30
N LYS A 345 -25.59 -13.59 -21.97
CA LYS A 345 -25.96 -13.35 -23.37
C LYS A 345 -25.36 -14.39 -24.32
N LEU A 346 -24.09 -14.75 -24.12
CA LEU A 346 -23.40 -15.78 -24.90
C LEU A 346 -24.04 -17.16 -24.69
N SER A 347 -24.56 -17.44 -23.49
CA SER A 347 -25.11 -18.75 -23.15
C SER A 347 -26.57 -18.96 -23.55
N LYS A 348 -27.39 -17.89 -23.55
CA LYS A 348 -28.82 -17.96 -23.87
C LYS A 348 -29.15 -17.90 -25.36
N HIS A 349 -28.16 -17.64 -26.20
CA HIS A 349 -28.30 -17.56 -27.65
C HIS A 349 -29.60 -16.88 -28.13
N THR A 350 -29.82 -15.64 -27.71
CA THR A 350 -30.98 -14.83 -28.13
C THR A 350 -30.56 -13.78 -29.13
N SER A 351 -30.37 -14.21 -30.38
CA SER A 351 -30.23 -13.29 -31.51
C SER A 351 -31.43 -13.45 -32.43
N GLN A 352 -32.51 -12.73 -32.11
CA GLN A 352 -33.44 -12.35 -33.16
C GLN A 352 -32.74 -11.31 -34.05
N PRO A 353 -32.71 -11.51 -35.38
CA PRO A 353 -32.22 -10.50 -36.29
C PRO A 353 -33.13 -9.27 -36.17
N TYR A 354 -32.55 -8.13 -35.80
CA TYR A 354 -33.26 -6.86 -35.81
C TYR A 354 -32.88 -6.10 -37.07
N ALA A 355 -33.87 -5.53 -37.74
CA ALA A 355 -33.65 -4.55 -38.78
C ALA A 355 -33.15 -3.24 -38.14
N TYR A 356 -31.97 -2.78 -38.55
CA TYR A 356 -31.43 -1.48 -38.19
C TYR A 356 -31.57 -0.52 -39.38
N SER A 357 -31.77 0.77 -39.12
CA SER A 357 -31.68 1.77 -40.18
C SER A 357 -30.23 1.90 -40.68
N ARG A 358 -30.03 2.40 -41.91
CA ARG A 358 -28.68 2.63 -42.46
C ARG A 358 -27.81 3.49 -41.55
N ILE A 359 -28.39 4.52 -40.93
CA ILE A 359 -27.69 5.41 -39.99
C ILE A 359 -27.27 4.64 -38.73
N GLN A 360 -28.18 3.84 -38.15
CA GLN A 360 -27.84 3.02 -36.97
C GLN A 360 -26.74 2.01 -37.28
N ILE A 361 -26.79 1.38 -38.46
CA ILE A 361 -25.75 0.46 -38.92
C ILE A 361 -24.40 1.17 -38.96
N PHE A 362 -24.34 2.35 -39.59
CA PHE A 362 -23.12 3.17 -39.65
C PHE A 362 -22.61 3.54 -38.24
N SER A 363 -23.49 4.03 -37.36
CA SER A 363 -23.11 4.36 -35.98
C SER A 363 -22.58 3.16 -35.19
N ILE A 364 -23.15 1.97 -35.40
CA ILE A 364 -22.66 0.73 -34.78
C ILE A 364 -21.25 0.41 -35.28
N TYR A 365 -21.00 0.50 -36.59
CA TYR A 365 -19.67 0.25 -37.14
C TYR A 365 -18.62 1.22 -36.62
N LEU A 366 -18.94 2.52 -36.61
CA LEU A 366 -18.01 3.54 -36.14
C LEU A 366 -17.71 3.36 -34.64
N PHE A 367 -18.74 3.09 -33.83
CA PHE A 367 -18.57 2.83 -32.41
C PHE A 367 -17.78 1.55 -32.14
N ASP A 368 -18.15 0.44 -32.78
CA ASP A 368 -17.43 -0.83 -32.67
C ASP A 368 -15.96 -0.66 -33.04
N PHE A 369 -15.68 0.12 -34.09
CA PHE A 369 -14.32 0.41 -34.54
C PHE A 369 -13.50 1.15 -33.49
N ILE A 370 -14.00 2.30 -33.03
CA ILE A 370 -13.33 3.12 -32.03
C ILE A 370 -13.18 2.34 -30.72
N TRP A 371 -14.22 1.62 -30.30
CA TRP A 371 -14.20 0.88 -29.05
C TRP A 371 -13.25 -0.31 -29.07
N LEU A 372 -13.26 -1.11 -30.14
CA LEU A 372 -12.35 -2.25 -30.27
C LEU A 372 -10.90 -1.78 -30.43
N TYR A 373 -10.66 -0.65 -31.12
CA TYR A 373 -9.33 -0.01 -31.14
C TYR A 373 -8.83 0.25 -29.71
N LEU A 374 -9.65 0.93 -28.91
CA LEU A 374 -9.33 1.27 -27.53
C LEU A 374 -9.17 0.02 -26.66
N ALA A 375 -10.07 -0.96 -26.79
CA ALA A 375 -9.99 -2.21 -26.03
C ALA A 375 -8.75 -3.03 -26.40
N MET A 376 -8.34 -3.05 -27.68
CA MET A 376 -7.10 -3.72 -28.10
C MET A 376 -5.88 -3.06 -27.50
N TYR A 377 -5.79 -1.74 -27.60
CA TYR A 377 -4.66 -0.97 -27.08
C TYR A 377 -4.56 -1.04 -25.56
N LEU A 378 -5.68 -0.82 -24.87
CA LEU A 378 -5.71 -0.69 -23.41
C LEU A 378 -5.73 -2.03 -22.69
N CYS A 379 -6.24 -3.11 -23.32
CA CYS A 379 -6.50 -4.38 -22.66
C CYS A 379 -5.84 -5.58 -23.36
N PHE A 380 -6.22 -5.89 -24.60
CA PHE A 380 -5.83 -7.18 -25.20
C PHE A 380 -4.35 -7.29 -25.52
N ILE A 381 -3.71 -6.24 -26.06
CA ILE A 381 -2.26 -6.26 -26.34
C ILE A 381 -1.46 -6.39 -25.04
N PRO A 382 -1.68 -5.55 -24.01
CA PRO A 382 -0.96 -5.69 -22.75
C PRO A 382 -1.20 -7.04 -22.05
N LEU A 383 -2.42 -7.58 -22.11
CA LEU A 383 -2.72 -8.92 -21.58
C LEU A 383 -1.97 -10.00 -22.33
N PHE A 384 -1.97 -9.95 -23.67
CA PHE A 384 -1.23 -10.91 -24.47
C PHE A 384 0.26 -10.83 -24.14
N THR A 385 0.82 -9.62 -24.08
CA THR A 385 2.22 -9.39 -23.72
C THR A 385 2.58 -9.96 -22.35
N LEU A 386 1.67 -9.84 -21.38
CA LEU A 386 1.87 -10.36 -20.02
C LEU A 386 1.92 -11.90 -19.96
N TYR A 387 1.12 -12.60 -20.75
CA TYR A 387 0.96 -14.06 -20.65
C TYR A 387 1.73 -14.85 -21.72
N PHE A 388 2.01 -14.26 -22.87
CA PHE A 388 2.65 -14.93 -24.02
C PHE A 388 4.00 -14.31 -24.40
N GLY A 389 4.49 -13.33 -23.63
CA GLY A 389 5.74 -12.63 -23.89
C GLY A 389 5.57 -11.39 -24.79
N PRO A 390 6.63 -10.59 -24.97
CA PRO A 390 6.55 -9.32 -25.69
C PRO A 390 6.08 -9.55 -27.13
N LEU A 391 4.86 -9.11 -27.43
CA LEU A 391 4.50 -8.82 -28.81
C LEU A 391 5.37 -7.66 -29.30
N ALA A 392 5.77 -7.69 -30.56
CA ALA A 392 6.28 -6.50 -31.23
C ALA A 392 5.19 -5.43 -31.14
N PHE A 393 5.34 -4.50 -30.18
CA PHE A 393 4.41 -3.39 -30.04
C PHE A 393 4.38 -2.68 -31.38
N PRO A 394 3.19 -2.44 -31.95
CA PRO A 394 3.07 -1.67 -33.16
C PRO A 394 3.83 -0.35 -32.96
N ARG A 395 4.90 -0.14 -33.73
CA ARG A 395 5.80 1.01 -33.57
C ARG A 395 5.17 2.30 -34.07
N SER A 396 4.04 2.22 -34.77
CA SER A 396 3.32 3.36 -35.33
C SER A 396 1.80 3.24 -35.17
N LEU A 397 1.12 4.39 -35.12
CA LEU A 397 -0.34 4.51 -35.11
C LEU A 397 -0.99 3.73 -36.26
N LEU A 398 -0.34 3.73 -37.44
CA LEU A 398 -0.81 3.00 -38.63
C LEU A 398 -0.88 1.49 -38.40
N GLN A 399 0.12 0.89 -37.74
CA GLN A 399 0.11 -0.54 -37.45
C GLN A 399 -1.02 -0.88 -36.45
N TYR A 400 -1.32 -0.01 -35.49
CA TYR A 400 -2.48 -0.19 -34.60
C TYR A 400 -3.81 -0.10 -35.36
N LEU A 401 -3.94 0.88 -36.27
CA LEU A 401 -5.12 1.03 -37.11
C LEU A 401 -5.34 -0.21 -37.99
N LEU A 402 -4.30 -0.68 -38.67
CA LEU A 402 -4.36 -1.88 -39.51
C LEU A 402 -4.72 -3.13 -38.69
N THR A 403 -4.07 -3.33 -37.54
CA THR A 403 -4.38 -4.46 -36.65
C THR A 403 -5.84 -4.43 -36.20
N THR A 404 -6.36 -3.25 -35.87
CA THR A 404 -7.75 -3.08 -35.47
C THR A 404 -8.73 -3.35 -36.62
N ILE A 405 -8.44 -2.83 -37.82
CA ILE A 405 -9.23 -3.12 -39.03
C ILE A 405 -9.28 -4.63 -39.27
N ILE A 406 -8.12 -5.31 -39.25
CA ILE A 406 -8.01 -6.75 -39.45
C ILE A 406 -8.86 -7.51 -38.43
N LEU A 407 -8.79 -7.14 -37.15
CA LEU A 407 -9.56 -7.78 -36.09
C LEU A 407 -11.06 -7.55 -36.22
N ILE A 408 -11.50 -6.37 -36.65
CA ILE A 408 -12.92 -6.08 -36.87
C ILE A 408 -13.45 -6.88 -38.06
N VAL A 409 -12.68 -6.92 -39.16
CA VAL A 409 -13.00 -7.72 -40.33
C VAL A 409 -13.06 -9.20 -39.96
N PHE A 410 -12.09 -9.68 -39.17
CA PHE A 410 -12.05 -11.06 -38.69
C PHE A 410 -13.22 -11.38 -37.75
N ALA A 411 -13.51 -10.51 -36.76
CA ALA A 411 -14.65 -10.67 -35.85
C ALA A 411 -15.98 -10.65 -36.61
N ARG A 412 -16.10 -9.83 -37.65
CA ARG A 412 -17.27 -9.79 -38.56
C ARG A 412 -17.37 -11.05 -39.39
N LEU A 413 -16.27 -11.55 -39.94
CA LEU A 413 -16.22 -12.80 -40.68
C LEU A 413 -16.64 -13.95 -39.77
N LEU A 414 -16.10 -14.03 -38.56
CA LEU A 414 -16.49 -15.02 -37.56
C LEU A 414 -17.98 -14.88 -37.20
N TYR A 415 -18.47 -13.66 -36.95
CA TYR A 415 -19.88 -13.42 -36.67
C TYR A 415 -20.78 -13.83 -37.85
N TYR A 416 -20.36 -13.55 -39.08
CA TYR A 416 -21.07 -13.92 -40.29
C TYR A 416 -21.09 -15.43 -40.52
N LEU A 417 -19.94 -16.09 -40.40
CA LEU A 417 -19.82 -17.55 -40.49
C LEU A 417 -20.63 -18.23 -39.39
N TYR A 418 -20.55 -17.68 -38.17
CA TYR A 418 -21.36 -18.09 -37.01
C TYR A 418 -22.85 -18.03 -37.34
N PHE A 419 -23.34 -16.91 -37.85
CA PHE A 419 -24.78 -16.73 -38.11
C PHE A 419 -25.26 -17.51 -39.34
N ARG A 420 -24.47 -17.54 -40.43
CA ARG A 420 -24.88 -18.12 -41.72
C ARG A 420 -24.85 -19.65 -41.73
N TYR A 421 -23.83 -20.27 -41.13
CA TYR A 421 -23.58 -21.71 -41.28
C TYR A 421 -23.68 -22.50 -39.98
N LEU A 422 -23.49 -21.82 -38.87
CA LEU A 422 -23.14 -22.44 -37.60
C LEU A 422 -24.32 -22.33 -36.59
N GLN A 423 -25.15 -21.29 -36.71
CA GLN A 423 -26.27 -21.02 -35.79
C GLN A 423 -27.29 -22.17 -35.64
N LYS A 424 -27.49 -22.97 -36.69
CA LYS A 424 -28.44 -24.10 -36.66
C LYS A 424 -27.90 -25.34 -35.93
N LYS A 425 -26.61 -25.38 -35.58
CA LYS A 425 -25.99 -26.56 -34.98
C LYS A 425 -25.99 -26.47 -33.46
N THR A 426 -26.73 -27.38 -32.81
CA THR A 426 -26.75 -27.59 -31.35
C THR A 426 -25.34 -27.63 -30.73
N ALA A 427 -24.37 -28.20 -31.45
CA ALA A 427 -22.97 -28.30 -31.03
C ALA A 427 -22.34 -26.95 -30.64
N ILE A 428 -22.67 -25.86 -31.33
CA ILE A 428 -22.00 -24.57 -31.11
C ILE A 428 -22.56 -23.87 -29.88
N ASN A 429 -23.86 -24.00 -29.64
CA ASN A 429 -24.47 -23.54 -28.39
C ASN A 429 -23.86 -24.27 -27.19
N ILE A 430 -23.56 -25.56 -27.34
CA ILE A 430 -22.84 -26.34 -26.32
C ILE A 430 -21.41 -25.79 -26.15
N LEU A 431 -20.66 -25.58 -27.25
CA LEU A 431 -19.31 -25.02 -27.20
C LEU A 431 -19.26 -23.62 -26.55
N LEU A 432 -20.21 -22.74 -26.84
CA LEU A 432 -20.28 -21.41 -26.22
C LEU A 432 -20.58 -21.50 -24.72
N LYS A 433 -21.50 -22.39 -24.31
CA LYS A 433 -21.77 -22.63 -22.88
C LYS A 433 -20.54 -23.18 -22.16
N ILE A 434 -19.82 -24.11 -22.80
CA ILE A 434 -18.54 -24.63 -22.29
C ILE A 434 -17.52 -23.51 -22.18
N ALA A 435 -17.35 -22.67 -23.23
CA ALA A 435 -16.42 -21.56 -23.20
C ALA A 435 -16.75 -20.56 -22.09
N VAL A 436 -18.04 -20.19 -21.91
CA VAL A 436 -18.48 -19.34 -20.80
C VAL A 436 -18.19 -19.99 -19.45
N ALA A 437 -18.47 -21.29 -19.29
CA ALA A 437 -18.17 -22.02 -18.07
C ALA A 437 -16.66 -22.03 -17.78
N LEU A 438 -15.81 -22.23 -18.79
CA LEU A 438 -14.36 -22.17 -18.68
C LEU A 438 -13.86 -20.77 -18.32
N LEU A 439 -14.46 -19.71 -18.87
CA LEU A 439 -14.12 -18.33 -18.50
C LEU A 439 -14.51 -18.02 -17.04
N ILE A 440 -15.68 -18.46 -16.60
CA ILE A 440 -16.12 -18.31 -15.21
C ILE A 440 -15.18 -19.10 -14.28
N LEU A 441 -14.90 -20.36 -14.59
CA LEU A 441 -14.00 -21.21 -13.82
C LEU A 441 -12.58 -20.62 -13.77
N GLY A 442 -12.05 -20.16 -14.92
CA GLY A 442 -10.76 -19.49 -14.99
C GLY A 442 -10.70 -18.24 -14.12
N SER A 443 -11.78 -17.44 -14.10
CA SER A 443 -11.87 -16.27 -13.22
C SER A 443 -11.89 -16.68 -11.75
N ILE A 444 -12.64 -17.71 -11.38
CA ILE A 444 -12.67 -18.25 -10.01
C ILE A 444 -11.27 -18.72 -9.60
N THR A 445 -10.62 -19.53 -10.44
CA THR A 445 -9.28 -20.08 -10.19
C THR A 445 -8.24 -18.98 -10.02
N ILE A 446 -8.20 -17.98 -10.91
CA ILE A 446 -7.24 -16.86 -10.82
C ILE A 446 -7.40 -16.09 -9.52
N ASN A 447 -8.63 -15.80 -9.09
CA ASN A 447 -8.87 -15.03 -7.88
C ASN A 447 -8.62 -15.86 -6.60
N MET A 448 -9.09 -17.11 -6.58
CA MET A 448 -8.89 -18.00 -5.43
C MET A 448 -7.44 -18.41 -5.26
N LYS A 449 -6.69 -18.64 -6.34
CA LYS A 449 -5.24 -18.90 -6.25
C LYS A 449 -4.52 -17.74 -5.57
N GLN A 450 -4.75 -16.50 -6.00
CA GLN A 450 -4.16 -15.32 -5.37
C GLN A 450 -4.55 -15.19 -3.88
N TYR A 451 -5.82 -15.46 -3.54
CA TYR A 451 -6.26 -15.45 -2.15
C TYR A 451 -5.57 -16.54 -1.31
N ILE A 452 -5.48 -17.76 -1.83
CA ILE A 452 -4.83 -18.89 -1.14
C ILE A 452 -3.33 -18.61 -0.97
N ASP A 453 -2.67 -18.10 -2.01
CA ASP A 453 -1.26 -17.71 -1.96
C ASP A 453 -1.03 -16.67 -0.87
N TRP A 454 -1.88 -15.64 -0.78
CA TRP A 454 -1.83 -14.69 0.33
C TRP A 454 -2.13 -15.36 1.68
N GLN A 455 -3.14 -16.22 1.78
CA GLN A 455 -3.52 -16.88 3.04
C GLN A 455 -2.42 -17.77 3.61
N ILE A 456 -1.63 -18.41 2.74
CA ILE A 456 -0.46 -19.23 3.09
C ILE A 456 0.69 -18.33 3.60
N ASN A 457 0.87 -17.15 2.99
CA ASN A 457 1.99 -16.24 3.30
C ASN A 457 1.56 -15.00 4.11
N LYS A 458 0.40 -15.05 4.77
CA LYS A 458 -0.14 -13.89 5.51
C LYS A 458 0.77 -13.55 6.68
N THR A 459 0.84 -12.26 7.00
CA THR A 459 1.62 -11.74 8.11
C THR A 459 0.74 -10.86 9.00
N TYR A 460 1.24 -10.51 10.19
CA TYR A 460 0.56 -9.66 11.17
C TYR A 460 1.48 -8.55 11.67
N LYS A 461 2.45 -8.14 10.83
CA LYS A 461 3.54 -7.24 11.19
C LYS A 461 3.00 -5.88 11.67
N ILE A 462 1.94 -5.31 11.08
CA ILE A 462 1.37 -4.02 11.59
C ILE A 462 0.91 -4.16 13.05
N ARG A 463 0.10 -5.18 13.34
CA ARG A 463 -0.43 -5.46 14.67
C ARG A 463 0.69 -5.76 15.66
N ASP A 464 1.63 -6.60 15.26
CA ASP A 464 2.71 -7.07 16.12
C ASP A 464 3.69 -5.93 16.45
N ILE A 465 4.04 -5.09 15.47
CA ILE A 465 4.80 -3.85 15.68
C ILE A 465 4.05 -2.94 16.65
N SER A 466 2.75 -2.71 16.42
CA SER A 466 1.98 -1.80 17.26
C SER A 466 1.88 -2.24 18.73
N ARG A 467 1.70 -3.55 18.96
CA ARG A 467 1.72 -4.14 20.30
C ARG A 467 3.10 -4.09 20.94
N LYS A 468 4.16 -4.38 20.16
CA LYS A 468 5.55 -4.28 20.63
C LYS A 468 5.87 -2.86 21.09
N LEU A 469 5.53 -1.83 20.31
CA LEU A 469 5.66 -0.44 20.74
C LEU A 469 4.87 -0.13 22.02
N GLY A 470 3.69 -0.73 22.18
CA GLY A 470 2.87 -0.61 23.39
C GLY A 470 3.49 -1.23 24.65
N VAL A 471 4.35 -2.23 24.49
CA VAL A 471 5.08 -2.90 25.57
C VAL A 471 6.40 -2.19 25.87
N ASP A 472 7.16 -1.86 24.82
CA ASP A 472 8.53 -1.39 24.92
C ASP A 472 8.61 0.09 25.32
N LEU A 473 7.62 0.90 24.93
CA LEU A 473 7.59 2.33 25.21
C LEU A 473 6.55 2.67 26.28
N LYS A 474 6.81 3.69 27.09
CA LYS A 474 5.87 4.21 28.11
C LYS A 474 5.40 5.60 27.73
N ASN A 475 4.07 5.79 27.64
CA ASN A 475 3.42 7.09 27.36
C ASN A 475 4.05 7.87 26.19
N ALA A 476 4.46 7.18 25.13
CA ALA A 476 5.19 7.80 24.04
C ALA A 476 4.30 8.74 23.22
N TYR A 477 4.91 9.80 22.71
CA TYR A 477 4.41 10.59 21.59
C TYR A 477 5.33 10.36 20.39
N ILE A 478 4.83 9.62 19.39
CA ILE A 478 5.60 9.11 18.27
C ILE A 478 5.22 9.87 16.98
N ALA A 479 6.19 10.50 16.33
CA ALA A 479 5.99 11.17 15.04
C ALA A 479 6.29 10.27 13.84
N GLY A 480 5.72 10.61 12.70
CA GLY A 480 6.00 9.99 11.40
C GLY A 480 4.74 9.77 10.58
N LEU A 481 4.89 9.61 9.27
CA LEU A 481 3.85 9.32 8.29
C LEU A 481 3.14 7.99 8.59
N THR A 482 3.81 7.05 9.23
CA THR A 482 3.24 5.73 9.56
C THR A 482 2.85 5.58 11.03
N SER A 483 3.12 6.61 11.84
CA SER A 483 2.91 6.56 13.29
C SER A 483 1.46 6.28 13.71
N PRO A 484 0.39 6.73 13.02
CA PRO A 484 -0.97 6.37 13.42
C PRO A 484 -1.27 4.88 13.25
N ALA A 485 -0.76 4.26 12.18
CA ALA A 485 -0.92 2.83 11.93
C ALA A 485 -0.17 1.98 12.96
N PHE A 486 1.06 2.37 13.31
CA PHE A 486 1.85 1.68 14.34
C PHE A 486 1.37 1.94 15.77
N ASN A 487 0.40 2.83 15.99
CA ASN A 487 -0.17 3.07 17.32
C ASN A 487 -1.62 2.60 17.47
N ILE A 488 -2.16 1.86 16.49
CA ILE A 488 -3.57 1.45 16.51
C ILE A 488 -3.90 0.46 17.65
N GLU A 489 -2.95 -0.40 18.07
CA GLU A 489 -3.13 -1.41 19.13
C GLU A 489 -2.60 -0.96 20.51
N ASN A 490 -2.15 0.30 20.65
CA ASN A 490 -1.57 0.80 21.90
C ASN A 490 -2.18 2.15 22.32
N LYS A 491 -1.71 2.71 23.43
CA LYS A 491 -2.21 3.98 24.00
C LYS A 491 -1.30 5.18 23.74
N HIS A 492 -0.29 5.04 22.90
CA HIS A 492 0.65 6.12 22.60
C HIS A 492 -0.02 7.22 21.76
N LYS A 493 0.45 8.45 21.92
CA LYS A 493 0.06 9.53 21.02
C LYS A 493 0.84 9.38 19.72
N SER A 494 0.17 9.63 18.59
CA SER A 494 0.80 9.60 17.26
C SER A 494 0.72 10.99 16.65
N LEU A 495 1.81 11.49 16.07
CA LEU A 495 1.84 12.73 15.30
C LEU A 495 2.02 12.37 13.82
N PHE A 496 0.97 12.55 13.02
CA PHE A 496 1.06 12.30 11.59
C PHE A 496 1.83 13.44 10.92
N LEU A 497 3.04 13.17 10.43
CA LEU A 497 3.99 14.20 9.99
C LEU A 497 4.47 13.90 8.57
N TRP A 498 4.30 14.86 7.67
CA TRP A 498 4.85 14.78 6.32
C TRP A 498 5.04 16.15 5.67
N GLU A 499 6.10 16.28 4.86
CA GLU A 499 6.48 17.52 4.20
C GLU A 499 5.35 18.15 3.39
N ASN A 500 5.13 19.45 3.59
CA ASN A 500 4.11 20.26 2.90
C ASN A 500 2.69 19.71 3.00
N PHE A 501 2.44 18.76 3.91
CA PHE A 501 1.16 18.11 4.07
C PHE A 501 0.55 18.41 5.44
N VAL A 502 1.16 17.92 6.52
CA VAL A 502 0.68 18.14 7.90
C VAL A 502 1.80 18.11 8.92
N ASN A 503 1.66 18.92 9.98
CA ASN A 503 2.58 18.97 11.11
C ASN A 503 4.05 19.18 10.71
N TYR A 504 4.32 19.81 9.57
CA TYR A 504 5.69 19.95 9.04
C TYR A 504 6.38 21.23 9.49
N ASN A 505 5.68 22.17 10.13
CA ASN A 505 6.25 23.43 10.58
C ASN A 505 6.64 23.33 12.06
N GLU A 506 7.94 23.21 12.34
CA GLU A 506 8.51 23.10 13.69
C GLU A 506 7.82 22.08 14.64
N PRO A 507 7.53 20.84 14.20
CA PRO A 507 6.77 19.86 15.00
C PRO A 507 7.43 19.53 16.34
N TYR A 508 8.76 19.42 16.38
CA TYR A 508 9.49 19.08 17.59
C TYR A 508 9.50 20.20 18.64
N LYS A 509 9.25 21.45 18.24
CA LYS A 509 9.05 22.57 19.17
C LYS A 509 7.59 22.62 19.64
N LYS A 510 6.65 22.43 18.72
CA LYS A 510 5.20 22.52 18.97
C LYS A 510 4.68 21.37 19.82
N TYR A 511 5.18 20.16 19.62
CA TYR A 511 4.69 18.95 20.28
C TYR A 511 5.78 18.32 21.16
N PRO A 512 5.41 17.71 22.30
CA PRO A 512 6.37 17.01 23.16
C PRO A 512 6.71 15.63 22.59
N LEU A 513 7.29 15.59 21.39
CA LEU A 513 7.67 14.36 20.71
C LEU A 513 8.76 13.65 21.47
N THR A 514 8.53 12.36 21.76
CA THR A 514 9.50 11.49 22.42
C THR A 514 10.23 10.61 21.41
N HIS A 515 9.52 10.20 20.36
CA HIS A 515 10.02 9.27 19.35
C HIS A 515 9.62 9.69 17.94
N ALA A 516 10.32 9.16 16.94
CA ALA A 516 9.99 9.29 15.53
C ALA A 516 10.17 7.93 14.85
N ILE A 517 9.13 7.39 14.20
CA ILE A 517 9.21 6.14 13.42
C ILE A 517 9.22 6.47 11.93
N LEU A 518 10.36 6.26 11.29
CA LEU A 518 10.68 6.82 9.98
C LEU A 518 10.95 5.72 8.96
N GLY A 519 10.24 5.74 7.84
CA GLY A 519 10.45 4.78 6.76
C GLY A 519 11.63 5.15 5.84
N LEU A 520 12.28 4.13 5.27
CA LEU A 520 13.06 4.31 4.04
C LEU A 520 12.16 4.64 2.85
N PHE A 521 10.92 4.15 2.89
CA PHE A 521 9.87 4.51 1.95
C PHE A 521 9.66 6.04 1.93
N ASN A 522 9.44 6.59 0.73
CA ASN A 522 9.35 8.04 0.47
C ASN A 522 10.56 8.88 0.93
N LYS A 523 11.68 8.25 1.33
CA LYS A 523 12.84 8.95 1.91
C LYS A 523 12.49 9.73 3.19
N GLU A 524 11.52 9.26 3.97
CA GLU A 524 11.06 9.93 5.19
C GLU A 524 12.21 10.17 6.18
N ILE A 525 13.06 9.17 6.40
CA ILE A 525 14.25 9.32 7.24
C ILE A 525 15.17 10.46 6.78
N HIS A 526 15.43 10.57 5.48
CA HIS A 526 16.32 11.58 4.90
C HIS A 526 15.70 12.98 5.03
N TYR A 527 14.38 13.07 4.87
CA TYR A 527 13.64 14.30 5.10
C TYR A 527 13.82 14.80 6.53
N HIS A 528 13.70 13.92 7.52
CA HIS A 528 13.87 14.29 8.93
C HIS A 528 15.29 14.74 9.25
N PHE A 529 16.31 13.99 8.81
CA PHE A 529 17.71 14.36 9.03
C PHE A 529 18.11 15.65 8.27
N GLY A 530 17.55 15.88 7.08
CA GLY A 530 17.81 17.10 6.32
C GLY A 530 17.12 18.34 6.89
N LYS A 531 15.89 18.18 7.41
CA LYS A 531 15.08 19.31 7.88
C LYS A 531 15.32 19.67 9.34
N TRP A 532 15.55 18.69 10.21
CA TRP A 532 15.83 18.90 11.63
C TRP A 532 17.14 18.22 12.05
N PRO A 533 18.28 18.59 11.43
CA PRO A 533 19.56 17.94 11.68
C PRO A 533 19.96 18.03 13.14
N GLU A 534 19.74 19.15 13.83
CA GLU A 534 20.08 19.29 15.26
C GLU A 534 19.40 18.23 16.13
N ILE A 535 18.12 17.96 15.88
CA ILE A 535 17.32 17.01 16.64
C ILE A 535 17.67 15.57 16.26
N MET A 536 17.77 15.29 14.96
CA MET A 536 18.09 13.94 14.49
C MET A 536 19.53 13.54 14.82
N ASN A 537 20.47 14.48 14.79
CA ASN A 537 21.85 14.29 15.25
C ASN A 537 21.96 14.13 16.77
N GLN A 538 20.89 14.36 17.53
CA GLN A 538 20.78 14.09 18.97
C GLN A 538 19.91 12.86 19.28
N SER A 539 19.21 12.31 18.28
CA SER A 539 18.29 11.18 18.46
C SER A 539 19.01 9.82 18.59
N TYR A 540 18.37 8.83 19.22
CA TYR A 540 18.90 7.47 19.36
C TYR A 540 18.08 6.49 18.53
N LEU A 541 18.73 5.57 17.83
CA LEU A 541 18.04 4.52 17.07
C LEU A 541 17.69 3.39 18.03
N VAL A 542 16.41 3.26 18.35
CA VAL A 542 15.87 2.33 19.35
C VAL A 542 15.58 0.96 18.75
N ASP A 543 14.94 0.91 17.57
CA ASP A 543 14.53 -0.35 16.95
C ASP A 543 14.39 -0.21 15.43
N VAL A 544 14.37 -1.34 14.73
CA VAL A 544 14.19 -1.44 13.28
C VAL A 544 13.11 -2.46 12.94
N PHE A 545 12.09 -2.01 12.21
CA PHE A 545 10.96 -2.84 11.82
C PHE A 545 10.92 -3.07 10.31
N ASN A 546 10.73 -4.33 9.91
CA ASN A 546 10.58 -4.71 8.51
C ASN A 546 9.09 -4.83 8.16
N LEU A 547 8.62 -4.05 7.19
CA LEU A 547 7.22 -4.08 6.75
C LEU A 547 7.11 -3.76 5.27
N ARG A 548 6.29 -4.51 4.52
CA ARG A 548 5.97 -4.21 3.11
C ARG A 548 7.21 -3.98 2.22
N ASN A 549 8.20 -4.87 2.33
CA ASN A 549 9.46 -4.75 1.62
C ASN A 549 10.18 -3.39 1.84
N THR A 550 9.94 -2.74 2.98
CA THR A 550 10.67 -1.56 3.42
C THR A 550 11.03 -1.69 4.91
N ILE A 551 11.88 -0.78 5.36
CA ILE A 551 12.43 -0.76 6.70
C ILE A 551 12.01 0.55 7.37
N PHE A 552 11.63 0.45 8.64
CA PHE A 552 11.26 1.56 9.50
C PHE A 552 12.21 1.64 10.68
N HIS A 553 12.73 2.83 10.95
CA HIS A 553 13.66 3.12 12.03
C HIS A 553 12.92 3.90 13.12
N LEU A 554 12.90 3.35 14.33
CA LEU A 554 12.36 4.03 15.50
C LEU A 554 13.48 4.81 16.18
N TYR A 555 13.38 6.13 16.17
CA TYR A 555 14.27 7.02 16.88
C TYR A 555 13.64 7.52 18.17
N ALA A 556 14.40 7.61 19.26
CA ALA A 556 14.08 8.43 20.42
C ALA A 556 14.68 9.82 20.21
N VAL A 557 13.86 10.86 20.18
CA VAL A 557 14.26 12.24 19.82
C VAL A 557 14.42 13.17 21.02
N ARG A 558 14.07 12.69 22.23
CA ARG A 558 14.25 13.40 23.50
C ARG A 558 14.68 12.41 24.57
N GLU A 559 15.96 12.07 24.56
CA GLU A 559 16.59 11.28 25.62
C GLU A 559 17.86 11.99 26.09
N ALA A 560 18.28 11.69 27.32
CA ALA A 560 19.54 12.20 27.81
C ALA A 560 20.69 11.71 26.92
N TYR A 561 21.63 12.60 26.61
CA TYR A 561 22.79 12.28 25.79
C TYR A 561 24.07 12.90 26.34
N ILE A 562 25.19 12.23 26.09
CA ILE A 562 26.53 12.77 26.36
C ILE A 562 26.81 13.79 25.26
N ALA A 563 26.73 15.07 25.62
CA ALA A 563 26.95 16.18 24.71
C ALA A 563 28.44 16.44 24.52
N ASP A 564 29.24 16.25 25.57
CA ASP A 564 30.70 16.34 25.49
C ASP A 564 31.41 15.52 26.56
N PHE A 565 32.71 15.30 26.37
CA PHE A 565 33.58 14.87 27.45
C PHE A 565 35.00 15.38 27.29
N THR A 566 35.65 15.61 28.41
CA THR A 566 37.06 15.97 28.49
C THR A 566 37.79 15.01 29.42
N THR A 567 39.11 14.91 29.25
CA THR A 567 39.97 14.09 30.11
C THR A 567 40.85 15.02 30.92
N THR A 568 40.75 14.98 32.25
CA THR A 568 41.36 16.02 33.11
C THR A 568 42.77 15.65 33.62
N ASP A 569 43.21 14.40 33.45
CA ASP A 569 44.47 13.87 34.03
C ASP A 569 44.87 12.48 33.47
N ASN A 570 44.42 12.13 32.25
CA ASN A 570 44.50 10.78 31.67
C ASN A 570 43.84 9.65 32.50
N LYS A 571 43.17 9.97 33.62
CA LYS A 571 42.57 9.01 34.54
C LYS A 571 41.09 9.30 34.82
N THR A 572 40.61 10.49 34.49
CA THR A 572 39.25 10.92 34.79
C THR A 572 38.60 11.50 33.56
N PHE A 573 37.44 10.97 33.19
CA PHE A 573 36.56 11.58 32.18
C PHE A 573 35.57 12.51 32.87
N THR A 574 35.56 13.79 32.51
CA THR A 574 34.49 14.73 32.87
C THR A 574 33.46 14.76 31.74
N LEU A 575 32.27 14.23 32.02
CA LEU A 575 31.18 14.15 31.04
C LEU A 575 30.26 15.35 31.14
N LYS A 576 29.84 15.91 30.00
CA LYS A 576 28.72 16.85 29.91
C LYS A 576 27.49 16.14 29.40
N ILE A 577 26.53 15.87 30.28
CA ILE A 577 25.26 15.23 29.90
C ILE A 577 24.15 16.28 29.82
N ILE A 578 23.36 16.20 28.74
CA ILE A 578 22.17 17.03 28.54
C ILE A 578 20.94 16.13 28.65
N ASN A 579 20.02 16.46 29.57
CA ASN A 579 18.70 15.84 29.65
C ASN A 579 17.64 16.78 29.04
N PRO A 580 17.19 16.55 27.79
CA PRO A 580 16.15 17.37 27.16
C PRO A 580 14.73 17.06 27.67
N VAL A 581 14.57 16.05 28.53
CA VAL A 581 13.27 15.63 29.06
C VAL A 581 12.94 16.41 30.33
N LYS A 582 11.66 16.72 30.53
CA LYS A 582 11.15 17.39 31.72
C LYS A 582 11.10 16.50 32.97
N GLU A 583 11.59 15.28 32.89
CA GLU A 583 11.55 14.27 33.96
C GLU A 583 12.98 13.86 34.34
N THR A 584 13.20 13.57 35.62
CA THR A 584 14.49 13.06 36.10
C THR A 584 14.73 11.68 35.52
N ILE A 585 15.90 11.47 34.93
CA ILE A 585 16.27 10.20 34.32
C ILE A 585 17.33 9.53 35.20
N SER A 586 17.09 8.29 35.61
CA SER A 586 18.09 7.45 36.27
C SER A 586 18.85 6.62 35.23
N THR A 587 20.15 6.84 35.06
CA THR A 587 20.98 6.16 34.06
C THR A 587 22.31 5.69 34.63
N LYS A 588 22.85 4.61 34.07
CA LYS A 588 24.25 4.20 34.34
C LYS A 588 25.13 4.69 33.21
N ILE A 589 26.39 4.98 33.50
CA ILE A 589 27.35 5.36 32.48
C ILE A 589 28.33 4.23 32.30
N ARG A 590 28.55 3.84 31.05
CA ARG A 590 29.54 2.80 30.74
C ARG A 590 30.52 3.31 29.73
N ALA A 591 31.69 2.70 29.78
CA ALA A 591 32.75 2.92 28.83
C ALA A 591 33.04 1.64 28.05
N LEU A 592 33.20 1.75 26.73
CA LEU A 592 33.73 0.67 25.90
C LEU A 592 35.14 1.04 25.49
N TYR A 593 36.07 0.14 25.80
CA TYR A 593 37.49 0.34 25.50
C TYR A 593 37.89 -0.48 24.28
N LEU A 594 38.47 0.19 23.30
CA LEU A 594 38.99 -0.41 22.08
C LEU A 594 40.53 -0.46 22.18
N PHE A 595 41.08 -1.67 22.23
CA PHE A 595 42.52 -1.92 22.24
C PHE A 595 43.02 -2.28 20.84
N GLU A 596 44.25 -1.88 20.52
CA GLU A 596 44.89 -2.27 19.26
C GLU A 596 45.10 -3.80 19.26
N PRO A 597 44.67 -4.51 18.21
CA PRO A 597 44.98 -5.93 18.10
C PRO A 597 46.50 -6.08 18.03
N ASP A 598 47.05 -6.91 18.91
CA ASP A 598 48.49 -7.22 18.95
C ASP A 598 48.97 -7.60 17.54
N GLN A 599 49.90 -6.82 16.98
CA GLN A 599 50.24 -6.84 15.54
C GLN A 599 50.72 -8.23 15.06
N GLN A 600 51.08 -9.14 15.97
CA GLN A 600 51.49 -10.51 15.65
C GLN A 600 50.32 -11.52 15.53
N ARG A 601 49.09 -11.17 15.91
CA ARG A 601 47.88 -12.01 15.73
C ARG A 601 46.87 -11.34 14.78
N SER A 602 47.29 -11.12 13.54
CA SER A 602 46.60 -10.33 12.51
C SER A 602 45.25 -10.86 11.98
N GLN A 603 44.54 -11.74 12.70
CA GLN A 603 43.20 -12.22 12.34
C GLN A 603 42.24 -12.40 13.52
N GLU A 604 42.69 -12.27 14.78
CA GLU A 604 41.81 -12.38 15.94
C GLU A 604 41.20 -11.00 16.30
N MET A 605 39.95 -11.00 16.78
CA MET A 605 39.20 -9.78 17.12
C MET A 605 40.05 -8.83 17.99
N PRO A 606 39.88 -7.50 17.87
CA PRO A 606 40.30 -6.61 18.95
C PRO A 606 39.66 -7.12 20.25
N ALA A 607 40.45 -7.32 21.29
CA ALA A 607 39.90 -7.66 22.60
C ALA A 607 39.07 -6.45 23.08
N TYR A 608 37.77 -6.65 23.31
CA TYR A 608 36.91 -5.63 23.89
C TYR A 608 36.68 -5.96 25.36
N SER A 609 37.04 -5.05 26.25
CA SER A 609 36.63 -5.14 27.67
C SER A 609 35.56 -4.10 27.95
N PHE A 610 34.43 -4.55 28.47
CA PHE A 610 33.44 -3.65 29.06
C PHE A 610 33.84 -3.38 30.51
N ASN A 611 34.34 -2.18 30.79
CA ASN A 611 34.55 -1.69 32.16
C ASN A 611 33.64 -0.47 32.32
N GLY A 612 32.68 -0.53 33.23
CA GLY A 612 31.75 0.57 33.50
C GLY A 612 31.57 0.76 35.00
N THR A 613 31.23 1.97 35.42
CA THR A 613 30.81 2.20 36.80
C THR A 613 29.38 1.67 36.95
N GLU A 614 29.12 0.88 38.00
CA GLU A 614 27.76 0.38 38.27
C GLU A 614 26.84 1.45 38.90
N GLU A 615 27.38 2.63 39.17
CA GLU A 615 26.67 3.74 39.80
C GLU A 615 25.52 4.26 38.94
N LEU A 616 24.37 4.47 39.60
CA LEU A 616 23.17 5.02 39.00
C LEU A 616 23.15 6.54 39.22
N TYR A 617 23.17 7.31 38.14
CA TYR A 617 23.12 8.76 38.16
C TYR A 617 21.69 9.24 37.90
N ASN A 618 21.18 10.14 38.76
CA ASN A 618 19.89 10.79 38.57
C ASN A 618 20.10 12.16 37.92
N ILE A 619 19.62 12.32 36.69
CA ILE A 619 19.83 13.53 35.88
C ILE A 619 18.54 14.33 35.90
N SER A 620 18.52 15.44 36.65
CA SER A 620 17.34 16.28 36.79
C SER A 620 17.01 17.05 35.50
N PRO A 621 15.74 17.41 35.28
CA PRO A 621 15.33 18.23 34.15
C PRO A 621 15.96 19.62 34.17
N GLY A 622 16.47 20.09 33.02
CA GLY A 622 16.92 21.48 32.88
C GLY A 622 18.26 21.82 33.55
N GLU A 623 18.91 20.87 34.21
CA GLU A 623 20.34 20.96 34.50
C GLU A 623 21.08 20.76 33.17
N ASN A 624 21.50 21.87 32.55
CA ASN A 624 22.07 21.87 31.19
C ASN A 624 23.42 21.15 31.08
N THR A 625 24.03 20.80 32.20
CA THR A 625 25.33 20.14 32.28
C THR A 625 25.41 19.43 33.62
N LEU A 626 25.23 18.11 33.63
CA LEU A 626 25.71 17.31 34.77
C LEU A 626 27.16 16.92 34.46
N GLU A 627 28.10 17.41 35.28
CA GLU A 627 29.51 17.03 35.21
C GLU A 627 29.74 15.80 36.09
N ILE A 628 30.08 14.68 35.46
CA ILE A 628 30.39 13.43 36.15
C ILE A 628 31.84 13.10 35.88
N ASN A 629 32.60 12.88 36.95
CA ASN A 629 33.97 12.41 36.91
C ASN A 629 33.98 10.89 37.03
N ILE A 630 34.35 10.21 35.94
CA ILE A 630 34.48 8.75 35.92
C ILE A 630 35.96 8.41 36.03
N PRO A 631 36.43 7.89 37.19
CA PRO A 631 37.79 7.43 37.31
C PRO A 631 37.98 6.16 36.48
N VAL A 632 39.10 6.08 35.77
CA VAL A 632 39.45 4.94 34.94
C VAL A 632 40.89 4.54 35.18
N GLU A 633 41.07 3.29 35.62
CA GLU A 633 42.38 2.68 35.78
C GLU A 633 42.63 1.75 34.60
N PHE A 634 43.70 2.01 33.84
CA PHE A 634 44.18 1.11 32.79
C PHE A 634 45.65 0.78 33.00
N GLU A 635 46.02 -0.47 32.73
CA GLU A 635 47.43 -0.86 32.57
C GLU A 635 47.99 -0.45 31.21
N VAL A 636 47.14 -0.38 30.17
CA VAL A 636 47.50 0.04 28.80
C VAL A 636 46.50 1.10 28.30
N PRO A 637 46.94 2.27 27.80
CA PRO A 637 46.04 3.30 27.31
C PRO A 637 45.19 2.75 26.15
N PRO A 638 43.85 2.82 26.21
CA PRO A 638 43.01 2.44 25.07
C PRO A 638 43.25 3.42 23.91
N GLN A 639 43.18 2.93 22.67
CA GLN A 639 43.29 3.81 21.49
C GLN A 639 42.10 4.76 21.39
N SER A 640 40.93 4.25 21.79
CA SER A 640 39.69 5.00 21.77
C SER A 640 38.75 4.49 22.86
N VAL A 641 37.95 5.43 23.37
CA VAL A 641 36.95 5.18 24.41
C VAL A 641 35.59 5.60 23.90
N LEU A 642 34.60 4.70 23.99
CA LEU A 642 33.21 5.08 23.91
C LEU A 642 32.72 5.43 25.29
N LEU A 643 32.03 6.55 25.43
CA LEU A 643 31.23 6.81 26.61
C LEU A 643 29.75 6.80 26.20
N TYR A 644 28.92 6.09 26.96
CA TYR A 644 27.52 5.90 26.64
C TYR A 644 26.62 5.78 27.88
N LEU A 645 25.31 6.03 27.72
CA LEU A 645 24.30 6.03 28.80
C LEU A 645 23.40 4.78 28.74
N GLU A 646 23.34 3.99 29.81
CA GLU A 646 22.60 2.71 29.92
C GLU A 646 21.08 2.80 30.08
N THR A 647 20.52 3.99 29.93
CA THR A 647 19.07 4.19 29.99
C THR A 647 18.29 3.57 28.84
N THR A 648 18.97 3.20 27.77
CA THR A 648 18.36 2.67 26.55
C THR A 648 18.86 1.25 26.31
N ASN A 649 18.04 0.36 25.76
CA ASN A 649 18.52 -0.92 25.25
C ASN A 649 19.61 -0.62 24.21
N MET A 650 20.88 -0.66 24.59
CA MET A 650 21.98 -0.15 23.75
C MET A 650 22.67 -1.20 22.91
N LYS A 651 22.49 -2.48 23.25
CA LYS A 651 22.80 -3.52 22.28
C LYS A 651 21.61 -3.62 21.34
N ASN A 652 21.53 -2.65 20.43
CA ASN A 652 20.56 -2.75 19.37
C ASN A 652 21.12 -3.68 18.32
N ILE A 653 20.49 -4.85 18.24
CA ILE A 653 20.74 -5.82 17.18
C ILE A 653 19.71 -5.52 16.09
N PHE A 654 20.17 -4.88 15.02
CA PHE A 654 19.33 -4.65 13.84
C PHE A 654 19.58 -5.74 12.81
N ARG A 655 18.52 -6.20 12.14
CA ARG A 655 18.64 -7.15 11.04
C ARG A 655 18.14 -6.54 9.73
N TYR A 656 19.00 -6.55 8.73
CA TYR A 656 18.68 -6.19 7.35
C TYR A 656 18.69 -7.44 6.49
N GLU A 657 17.52 -7.84 5.98
CA GLU A 657 17.39 -9.00 5.09
C GLU A 657 17.97 -8.66 3.71
N ALA A 658 18.71 -9.60 3.11
CA ALA A 658 19.45 -9.39 1.88
C ALA A 658 18.55 -9.01 0.70
N GLU A 659 17.37 -9.61 0.60
CA GLU A 659 16.41 -9.39 -0.48
C GLU A 659 15.75 -8.01 -0.46
N MET A 660 15.92 -7.26 0.65
CA MET A 660 15.41 -5.92 0.85
C MET A 660 16.39 -4.84 0.37
N MET A 661 17.65 -5.23 0.16
CA MET A 661 18.71 -4.35 -0.31
C MET A 661 18.77 -4.32 -1.84
N LYS A 662 19.39 -3.27 -2.39
CA LYS A 662 19.62 -3.18 -3.84
C LYS A 662 20.69 -4.20 -4.24
N LYS A 663 20.66 -4.65 -5.49
CA LYS A 663 21.64 -5.59 -6.04
C LYS A 663 21.88 -5.35 -7.52
N GLU A 664 23.06 -5.72 -7.99
CA GLU A 664 23.44 -5.72 -9.41
C GLU A 664 23.45 -7.14 -9.98
N THR A 665 23.77 -8.13 -9.14
CA THR A 665 23.86 -9.54 -9.52
C THR A 665 23.08 -10.45 -8.56
N GLY A 666 22.92 -11.71 -8.95
CA GLY A 666 22.21 -12.74 -8.19
C GLY A 666 20.68 -12.66 -8.25
N GLU A 667 20.03 -13.72 -7.77
CA GLU A 667 18.58 -13.89 -7.81
C GLU A 667 17.99 -14.14 -6.42
N ARG A 668 16.73 -13.78 -6.22
CA ARG A 668 16.04 -13.99 -4.93
C ARG A 668 15.51 -15.43 -4.90
N ILE A 669 15.91 -16.22 -3.92
CA ILE A 669 15.47 -17.60 -3.75
C ILE A 669 14.61 -17.71 -2.48
N LYS A 670 13.48 -18.41 -2.57
CA LYS A 670 12.60 -18.70 -1.43
C LYS A 670 13.05 -19.99 -0.75
N THR A 671 13.33 -19.95 0.54
CA THR A 671 13.70 -21.13 1.34
C THR A 671 13.18 -21.01 2.76
N LYS A 672 13.01 -22.12 3.47
CA LYS A 672 12.65 -22.09 4.90
C LYS A 672 13.84 -21.83 5.83
N GLU A 673 15.06 -21.94 5.32
CA GLU A 673 16.29 -21.82 6.10
C GLU A 673 16.75 -20.36 6.32
N ALA A 674 16.30 -19.45 5.45
CA ALA A 674 16.59 -18.03 5.50
C ALA A 674 15.78 -17.32 6.60
N SER A 675 16.31 -16.21 7.15
CA SER A 675 15.70 -15.51 8.29
C SER A 675 14.27 -15.02 8.03
N ASP A 676 14.00 -14.39 6.88
CA ASP A 676 12.64 -13.97 6.46
C ASP A 676 12.11 -14.83 5.29
N GLY A 677 12.64 -16.06 5.16
CA GLY A 677 12.21 -17.03 4.15
C GLY A 677 12.76 -16.80 2.74
N TYR A 678 13.69 -15.86 2.58
CA TYR A 678 14.37 -15.55 1.32
C TYR A 678 15.84 -15.24 1.54
N PHE A 679 16.68 -15.60 0.57
CA PHE A 679 18.06 -15.11 0.48
C PHE A 679 18.34 -14.64 -0.96
N VAL A 680 19.46 -13.95 -1.17
CA VAL A 680 19.96 -13.60 -2.50
C VAL A 680 21.08 -14.56 -2.91
N ALA A 681 20.83 -15.33 -3.96
CA ALA A 681 21.73 -16.36 -4.47
C ALA A 681 22.60 -15.82 -5.60
N PHE A 682 23.90 -16.01 -5.49
CA PHE A 682 24.87 -15.84 -6.56
C PHE A 682 25.41 -17.19 -6.97
N ASP A 683 25.01 -17.67 -8.14
CA ASP A 683 25.64 -18.82 -8.81
C ASP A 683 26.80 -18.33 -9.70
N ARG A 684 28.02 -18.77 -9.40
CA ARG A 684 29.25 -18.35 -10.10
C ARG A 684 29.30 -18.73 -11.59
N GLN A 685 28.55 -19.75 -12.00
CA GLN A 685 28.53 -20.21 -13.40
C GLN A 685 27.52 -19.42 -14.23
N ARG A 686 26.48 -18.89 -13.57
CA ARG A 686 25.34 -18.24 -14.23
C ARG A 686 25.38 -16.71 -14.14
N HIS A 687 25.96 -16.16 -13.08
CA HIS A 687 25.89 -14.74 -12.78
C HIS A 687 27.24 -14.04 -12.95
N GLU A 688 27.20 -12.80 -13.43
CA GLU A 688 28.38 -11.94 -13.51
C GLU A 688 28.77 -11.42 -12.12
N LYS A 689 30.08 -11.26 -11.89
CA LYS A 689 30.63 -10.60 -10.70
C LYS A 689 30.05 -9.18 -10.54
N GLY A 690 29.76 -8.78 -9.31
CA GLY A 690 29.10 -7.49 -9.02
C GLY A 690 28.66 -7.37 -7.57
N PHE A 691 27.89 -6.34 -7.26
CA PHE A 691 27.26 -6.23 -5.95
C PHE A 691 26.09 -7.21 -5.82
N LEU A 692 26.25 -8.22 -4.96
CA LEU A 692 25.16 -9.11 -4.56
C LEU A 692 24.16 -8.37 -3.66
N SER A 693 24.66 -7.39 -2.91
CA SER A 693 23.83 -6.40 -2.21
C SER A 693 24.58 -5.08 -1.99
N PHE A 694 23.83 -3.98 -1.94
CA PHE A 694 24.29 -2.70 -1.43
C PHE A 694 23.13 -1.89 -0.84
N GLY A 695 23.43 -1.09 0.19
CA GLY A 695 22.46 -0.36 1.00
C GLY A 695 22.08 -1.13 2.28
N PRO A 696 20.92 -0.84 2.89
CA PRO A 696 20.19 0.41 2.74
C PRO A 696 21.07 1.63 3.07
N PHE A 697 20.68 2.82 2.59
CA PHE A 697 21.34 4.08 2.90
C PHE A 697 20.68 4.69 4.13
N ILE A 698 21.37 4.67 5.27
CA ILE A 698 20.79 5.05 6.55
C ILE A 698 21.74 6.00 7.29
N PRO A 699 21.27 7.18 7.73
CA PRO A 699 22.04 8.02 8.63
C PRO A 699 22.18 7.35 10.01
N TYR A 700 23.42 7.01 10.37
CA TYR A 700 23.81 6.60 11.71
C TYR A 700 24.62 7.70 12.37
N ARG A 701 24.48 7.82 13.69
CA ARG A 701 25.25 8.74 14.53
C ARG A 701 26.64 8.18 14.85
N GLN A 702 27.39 8.98 15.58
CA GLN A 702 28.61 8.54 16.22
C GLN A 702 28.35 7.29 17.08
N GLY A 703 29.21 6.30 16.94
CA GLY A 703 28.98 4.97 17.51
C GLY A 703 30.02 3.96 17.06
N PHE A 704 29.99 2.80 17.70
CA PHE A 704 30.73 1.61 17.26
C PHE A 704 29.77 0.59 16.72
N MET A 705 30.17 -0.04 15.62
CA MET A 705 29.36 -1.03 14.95
C MET A 705 30.12 -2.34 14.80
N ILE A 706 29.39 -3.42 15.07
CA ILE A 706 29.74 -4.77 14.68
C ILE A 706 28.74 -5.21 13.63
N VAL A 707 29.19 -5.44 12.41
CA VAL A 707 28.35 -5.82 11.27
C VAL A 707 28.66 -7.24 10.89
N LYS A 708 27.72 -8.16 11.11
CA LYS A 708 27.84 -9.59 10.79
C LYS A 708 27.04 -9.90 9.55
N TYR A 709 27.69 -10.41 8.52
CA TYR A 709 27.02 -10.87 7.30
C TYR A 709 26.71 -12.35 7.47
N LYS A 710 25.45 -12.75 7.35
CA LYS A 710 25.03 -14.15 7.40
C LYS A 710 24.97 -14.70 5.97
N LEU A 711 25.87 -15.61 5.62
CA LEU A 711 25.89 -16.24 4.30
C LEU A 711 26.37 -17.68 4.32
N ARG A 712 26.03 -18.41 3.26
CA ARG A 712 26.46 -19.78 3.00
C ARG A 712 27.13 -19.86 1.63
N TYR A 713 28.13 -20.71 1.49
CA TYR A 713 28.94 -20.83 0.28
C TYR A 713 28.84 -22.24 -0.31
N HIS A 714 28.89 -22.32 -1.65
CA HIS A 714 28.92 -23.57 -2.43
C HIS A 714 29.88 -23.42 -3.61
N ASP A 715 30.33 -24.53 -4.19
CA ASP A 715 31.16 -24.55 -5.41
C ASP A 715 32.41 -23.66 -5.28
N ILE A 716 33.18 -23.84 -4.21
CA ILE A 716 34.31 -22.98 -3.89
C ILE A 716 35.51 -23.29 -4.80
N ASP A 717 35.99 -22.33 -5.59
CA ASP A 717 37.28 -22.41 -6.27
C ASP A 717 38.41 -22.10 -5.28
N ARG A 718 39.04 -23.15 -4.77
CA ARG A 718 40.14 -23.05 -3.81
C ARG A 718 41.37 -22.33 -4.36
N ASN A 719 41.48 -22.14 -5.68
CA ASN A 719 42.57 -21.38 -6.28
C ASN A 719 42.34 -19.86 -6.23
N ASN A 720 41.11 -19.41 -5.98
CA ASN A 720 40.79 -17.99 -5.99
C ASN A 720 41.15 -17.33 -4.65
N LYS A 721 42.01 -16.32 -4.71
CA LYS A 721 42.47 -15.58 -3.52
C LYS A 721 41.35 -14.80 -2.85
N ASN A 722 40.37 -14.31 -3.62
CA ASN A 722 39.26 -13.49 -3.10
C ASN A 722 37.93 -14.02 -3.66
N VAL A 723 37.03 -14.42 -2.76
CA VAL A 723 35.69 -14.89 -3.10
C VAL A 723 34.67 -13.76 -3.01
N ALA A 724 34.73 -12.96 -1.94
CA ALA A 724 33.84 -11.83 -1.71
C ALA A 724 34.56 -10.66 -1.00
N LEU A 725 33.98 -9.47 -1.10
CA LEU A 725 34.36 -8.26 -0.38
C LEU A 725 33.14 -7.76 0.41
N PHE A 726 33.31 -7.69 1.73
CA PHE A 726 32.39 -7.02 2.64
C PHE A 726 32.87 -5.60 2.81
N GLU A 727 31.98 -4.62 2.68
CA GLU A 727 32.32 -3.21 2.83
C GLU A 727 31.20 -2.47 3.56
N VAL A 728 31.58 -1.60 4.48
CA VAL A 728 30.71 -0.53 4.98
C VAL A 728 31.28 0.80 4.55
N SER A 729 30.46 1.60 3.88
CA SER A 729 30.85 2.89 3.36
C SER A 729 29.76 3.93 3.50
N ALA A 730 30.08 5.19 3.18
CA ALA A 730 29.15 6.29 3.09
C ALA A 730 29.34 7.11 1.81
N GLY A 731 28.33 7.89 1.48
CA GLY A 731 28.35 8.80 0.32
C GLY A 731 28.41 8.06 -1.01
N HIS A 732 27.71 6.94 -1.13
CA HIS A 732 27.74 6.06 -2.30
C HIS A 732 29.13 5.43 -2.54
N GLY A 733 29.82 5.01 -1.47
CA GLY A 733 31.11 4.33 -1.55
C GLY A 733 32.33 5.23 -1.54
N LYS A 734 32.12 6.54 -1.41
CA LYS A 734 33.20 7.53 -1.45
C LYS A 734 34.06 7.51 -0.17
N LYS A 735 33.45 7.21 0.98
CA LYS A 735 34.13 7.10 2.28
C LYS A 735 33.98 5.66 2.79
N ARG A 736 35.05 4.88 2.81
CA ARG A 736 35.04 3.50 3.34
C ARG A 736 35.37 3.54 4.84
N PHE A 737 34.52 2.90 5.65
CA PHE A 737 34.72 2.79 7.10
C PHE A 737 35.39 1.49 7.49
N ALA A 738 34.92 0.37 6.94
CA ALA A 738 35.54 -0.93 7.10
C ALA A 738 35.35 -1.76 5.84
N TYR A 739 36.30 -2.66 5.58
CA TYR A 739 36.17 -3.66 4.55
C TYR A 739 36.97 -4.92 4.88
N ARG A 740 36.56 -6.05 4.33
CA ARG A 740 37.27 -7.33 4.46
C ARG A 740 37.10 -8.13 3.18
N HIS A 741 38.21 -8.56 2.60
CA HIS A 741 38.20 -9.62 1.59
C HIS A 741 38.13 -10.96 2.28
N ILE A 742 37.34 -11.89 1.75
CA ILE A 742 37.34 -13.28 2.22
C ILE A 742 37.87 -14.17 1.12
N GLY A 743 38.90 -14.94 1.46
CA GLY A 743 39.51 -15.92 0.57
C GLY A 743 38.84 -17.28 0.67
N ALA A 744 39.04 -18.13 -0.35
CA ALA A 744 38.46 -19.46 -0.41
C ALA A 744 38.87 -20.37 0.77
N ALA A 745 40.05 -20.13 1.36
CA ALA A 745 40.56 -20.91 2.49
C ALA A 745 39.81 -20.67 3.82
N GLU A 746 39.12 -19.53 3.96
CA GLU A 746 38.34 -19.20 5.16
C GLU A 746 36.93 -19.83 5.13
N LEU A 747 36.55 -20.45 4.01
CA LEU A 747 35.17 -20.86 3.76
C LEU A 747 34.93 -22.33 4.07
N VAL A 748 33.87 -22.60 4.83
CA VAL A 748 33.26 -23.92 5.02
C VAL A 748 32.05 -24.05 4.10
N GLU A 749 32.11 -25.03 3.19
CA GLU A 749 31.05 -25.30 2.22
C GLU A 749 29.76 -25.80 2.89
N GLY A 750 28.61 -25.32 2.40
CA GLY A 750 27.28 -25.76 2.84
C GLY A 750 26.82 -25.27 4.23
N GLN A 751 27.66 -24.56 4.99
CA GLN A 751 27.32 -24.03 6.32
C GLN A 751 27.16 -22.50 6.32
N TYR A 752 26.24 -22.00 7.15
CA TYR A 752 26.12 -20.56 7.39
C TYR A 752 27.31 -20.07 8.22
N GLN A 753 27.93 -19.00 7.75
CA GLN A 753 29.04 -18.30 8.37
C GLN A 753 28.67 -16.84 8.63
N PHE A 754 29.39 -16.21 9.55
CA PHE A 754 29.08 -14.86 10.07
C PHE A 754 30.29 -13.92 10.03
N PRO A 755 30.92 -13.70 8.85
CA PRO A 755 32.00 -12.75 8.78
C PRO A 755 31.58 -11.38 9.28
N SER A 756 32.44 -10.78 10.09
CA SER A 756 32.15 -9.57 10.85
C SER A 756 33.09 -8.43 10.46
N LEU A 757 32.55 -7.22 10.40
CA LEU A 757 33.29 -5.96 10.28
C LEU A 757 33.11 -5.15 11.57
N TYR A 758 34.17 -4.47 12.00
CA TYR A 758 34.20 -3.64 13.19
C TYR A 758 34.68 -2.26 12.77
N PHE A 759 33.94 -1.22 13.11
CA PHE A 759 34.35 0.13 12.80
C PHE A 759 33.67 1.18 13.66
N MET A 760 34.27 2.36 13.54
CA MET A 760 33.93 3.58 14.22
C MET A 760 33.23 4.53 13.28
N ILE A 761 32.14 5.13 13.73
CA ILE A 761 31.45 6.21 13.04
C ILE A 761 31.85 7.50 13.77
N PRO A 762 32.65 8.39 13.17
CA PRO A 762 33.14 9.61 13.83
C PRO A 762 32.12 10.74 13.80
N ASP A 763 31.23 10.75 12.82
CA ASP A 763 30.24 11.79 12.56
C ASP A 763 28.98 11.18 11.96
N VAL A 764 27.85 11.91 12.00
CA VAL A 764 26.61 11.43 11.40
C VAL A 764 26.84 11.12 9.92
N SER A 765 26.74 9.84 9.58
CA SER A 765 27.12 9.32 8.28
C SER A 765 26.00 8.46 7.73
N GLU A 766 25.63 8.71 6.47
CA GLU A 766 24.71 7.86 5.72
C GLU A 766 25.46 6.59 5.29
N LEU A 767 25.37 5.55 6.12
CA LEU A 767 26.03 4.28 5.87
C LEU A 767 25.26 3.44 4.87
N GLU A 768 26.00 2.66 4.09
CA GLU A 768 25.52 1.56 3.27
C GLU A 768 26.37 0.32 3.50
N PHE A 769 25.73 -0.84 3.46
CA PHE A 769 26.37 -2.13 3.67
C PHE A 769 26.44 -2.86 2.34
N ARG A 770 27.61 -3.38 1.99
CA ARG A 770 27.90 -3.86 0.64
C ARG A 770 28.52 -5.25 0.68
N LEU A 771 28.03 -6.09 -0.23
CA LEU A 771 28.61 -7.39 -0.52
C LEU A 771 28.90 -7.46 -2.01
N TYR A 772 30.18 -7.40 -2.36
CA TYR A 772 30.66 -7.60 -3.73
C TYR A 772 31.20 -9.03 -3.89
N VAL A 773 30.83 -9.71 -4.97
CA VAL A 773 31.24 -11.09 -5.24
C VAL A 773 32.20 -11.16 -6.43
N TYR A 774 33.33 -11.88 -6.27
CA TYR A 774 34.39 -11.97 -7.27
C TYR A 774 34.24 -13.16 -8.23
N GLY A 775 33.26 -14.05 -8.01
CA GLY A 775 33.08 -15.27 -8.81
C GLY A 775 33.86 -16.49 -8.31
N GLY A 776 34.58 -16.40 -7.19
CA GLY A 776 35.35 -17.52 -6.62
C GLY A 776 34.50 -18.61 -5.96
N ALA A 777 33.23 -18.35 -5.65
CA ALA A 777 32.28 -19.33 -5.12
C ALA A 777 30.84 -18.90 -5.44
N SER A 778 29.92 -19.85 -5.38
CA SER A 778 28.49 -19.56 -5.29
C SER A 778 28.13 -19.14 -3.86
N ILE A 779 27.27 -18.14 -3.68
CA ILE A 779 26.96 -17.51 -2.39
C ILE A 779 25.45 -17.38 -2.18
N ASP A 780 24.95 -17.91 -1.06
CA ASP A 780 23.61 -17.65 -0.54
C ASP A 780 23.71 -16.57 0.56
N PHE A 781 23.32 -15.33 0.25
CA PHE A 781 23.38 -14.23 1.20
C PHE A 781 22.02 -13.96 1.85
N ASP A 782 21.93 -14.14 3.17
CA ASP A 782 20.68 -14.14 3.94
C ASP A 782 20.41 -12.78 4.58
N SER A 783 21.27 -12.31 5.48
CA SER A 783 21.02 -11.08 6.23
C SER A 783 22.30 -10.38 6.71
N ILE A 784 22.15 -9.14 7.18
CA ILE A 784 23.16 -8.39 7.93
C ILE A 784 22.63 -8.14 9.33
N ASP A 785 23.35 -8.61 10.34
CA ASP A 785 23.07 -8.33 11.75
C ASP A 785 24.04 -7.23 12.22
N ILE A 786 23.51 -6.13 12.73
CA ILE A 786 24.28 -4.99 13.20
C ILE A 786 24.12 -4.88 14.71
N GLU A 787 25.21 -5.01 15.46
CA GLU A 787 25.27 -4.59 16.85
C GLU A 787 25.79 -3.15 16.89
N TYR A 788 24.93 -2.22 17.28
CA TYR A 788 25.24 -0.78 17.26
C TYR A 788 25.29 -0.18 18.65
N TYR A 789 26.47 0.26 19.05
CA TYR A 789 26.73 0.92 20.33
C TYR A 789 26.76 2.43 20.12
N GLN A 790 25.64 3.09 20.43
CA GLN A 790 25.48 4.54 20.29
C GLN A 790 26.09 5.29 21.47
N GLY A 791 26.92 6.28 21.19
CA GLY A 791 27.49 7.13 22.23
C GLY A 791 28.45 8.16 21.66
N LYS A 792 29.04 8.94 22.56
CA LYS A 792 30.05 9.94 22.18
C LYS A 792 31.43 9.30 22.27
N TRP A 793 32.24 9.52 21.25
CA TRP A 793 33.61 9.03 21.19
C TRP A 793 34.60 10.16 21.20
N GLY A 794 35.78 9.86 21.74
CA GLY A 794 36.97 10.69 21.72
C GLY A 794 38.21 9.79 21.73
N LEU A 795 39.30 10.34 21.21
CA LEU A 795 40.59 9.68 21.25
C LEU A 795 41.12 9.72 22.69
N GLY A 796 41.73 8.63 23.14
CA GLY A 796 42.30 8.54 24.49
C GLY A 796 43.52 9.44 24.71
N ASN A 797 44.07 10.01 23.64
CA ASN A 797 45.25 10.89 23.67
C ASN A 797 44.82 12.32 23.37
N GLY A 798 45.19 13.25 24.25
CA GLY A 798 44.79 14.66 24.25
C GLY A 798 45.45 15.54 23.18
N ASP A 799 45.47 15.11 21.91
CA ASP A 799 45.82 15.93 20.74
C ASP A 799 44.77 15.81 19.62
#